data_AF-A0A9N9IXN7-F1
#
_entry.id   AF-A0A9N9IXN7-F1
#
_cell.length_a   1.000
_cell.length_b   1.000
_cell.length_c   1.000
_cell.angle_alpha   90.00
_cell.angle_beta   90.00
_cell.angle_gamma   90.00
#
_symmetry.space_group_name_H-M   'P 1'
#
loop_
_entity.id
_entity.type
_entity.pdbx_description
1 polymer ?
#
loop_
_entity_poly.entity_id
_entity_poly.type
_entity_poly.pdbx_seq_one_letter_code
_entity_poly.pdbx_strand_id
1 'polypeptide(L)'
;NIMSQIDKFRRLYEEDLAALEEKEENLDDDGELKVTIIDDYIERFSANIMSVLKLPQLIESAELYFKDFLSVYSPISNDNEFLSWIISHNIKQQIPNPFRLHIYWWSNFEIALIELQLSRLCPTVIEEMYKLEFEKSKDLNFEQYLLDQISKVMIEKLCKIDINDTNQLLIWQRDTTYILSLSSKLPLPISFDNPAINKLQIYNDLSKSLKLKKLIEIRNLEKNEEILSQRFVDIVFEKLYELQQTEDNFSLQRSFINCCLNSLSIESPIRLQYKRAELAVAKMSSCGDCKDLDALLEDILDETKENLINLRISFAGINIMKLYIIRAKREWNQFETMLAQKIKTYFDETQIPQFYKQPLLGFLSNKHALCKLVTDDDNKKIFMSSVIAHIVALHISVPQNSSPLATYMQELQTCHDYFILACPSDELTVITNAIIDEEYNGITRYQCKCGEIYFVGEAGRASHIAQCSACRGEIGGNELVEGNTRLDSRKITQKIDAKDQHGYIVEEKNTENFYSIRSMSPASYRIIHLFVHAIIGIQAPSEVVSKFIKHNVKENNTNLNGAEDMAPFCAMHINNDWNALKVILACGDEQLALVLHAILSEMTQQPLQQPVRLNTPIERETWENQFSQKYVLPLVKNVIGTATDFSMLLETITTNAQQKTKAEEIFSRYMTILSEINSLIPQEHIPEDKKAIFVETYSINENYREGSSVVALENLKELLSALEIILCFLKRTSGSNRDTLITEYIESWMKLEKLNNSLQHDILNAVDFESLEQGEQFQDAKSNKNLRIPAKAFAIALKRFITRYLTTSESIIDVENLIYYLVEEESLKCWPDWVDKAVIKNKFPSSLRISHTFEAYQFIKETIE
;
A
#
# COMPACT_ATOMS: atom_id res chain seq x y z
N ASN A 1 21.62 -21.36 -42.33
CA ASN A 1 20.93 -20.05 -42.25
C ASN A 1 21.85 -19.12 -41.48
N ILE A 2 22.21 -17.95 -42.04
CA ILE A 2 23.09 -16.96 -41.40
C ILE A 2 22.46 -16.41 -40.12
N MET A 3 21.14 -16.19 -40.09
CA MET A 3 20.41 -15.74 -38.89
C MET A 3 20.65 -16.66 -37.70
N SER A 4 20.48 -17.97 -37.90
CA SER A 4 20.74 -18.99 -36.88
C SER A 4 22.21 -19.06 -36.45
N GLN A 5 23.16 -18.60 -37.26
CA GLN A 5 24.56 -18.50 -36.84
C GLN A 5 24.80 -17.28 -35.95
N ILE A 6 24.13 -16.15 -36.21
CA ILE A 6 24.18 -14.95 -35.37
C ILE A 6 23.47 -15.21 -34.03
N ASP A 7 22.33 -15.89 -34.03
CA ASP A 7 21.56 -16.22 -32.81
C ASP A 7 22.33 -17.10 -31.82
N LYS A 8 23.36 -17.84 -32.26
CA LYS A 8 24.25 -18.60 -31.35
C LYS A 8 25.04 -17.71 -30.41
N PHE A 9 25.20 -16.43 -30.74
CA PHE A 9 25.91 -15.45 -29.92
C PHE A 9 25.01 -14.73 -28.93
N ARG A 10 23.68 -14.94 -28.96
CA ARG A 10 22.72 -14.30 -28.04
C ARG A 10 23.10 -14.48 -26.58
N ARG A 11 23.37 -15.72 -26.18
CA ARG A 11 23.77 -16.06 -24.81
C ARG A 11 25.06 -15.34 -24.38
N LEU A 12 26.05 -15.27 -25.27
CA LEU A 12 27.30 -14.57 -24.99
C LEU A 12 27.06 -13.05 -24.84
N TYR A 13 26.19 -12.49 -25.67
CA TYR A 13 25.80 -11.08 -25.57
C TYR A 13 25.16 -10.77 -24.21
N GLU A 14 24.23 -11.61 -23.76
CA GLU A 14 23.52 -11.48 -22.48
C GLU A 14 24.46 -11.66 -21.28
N GLU A 15 25.37 -12.64 -21.32
CA GLU A 15 26.38 -12.89 -20.27
C GLU A 15 27.35 -11.70 -20.12
N ASP A 16 27.84 -11.15 -21.22
CA ASP A 16 28.75 -10.00 -21.23
C ASP A 16 28.05 -8.70 -20.75
N LEU A 17 26.76 -8.53 -21.05
CA LEU A 17 25.94 -7.41 -20.54
C LEU A 17 25.77 -7.48 -19.02
N ALA A 18 25.42 -8.66 -18.48
CA ALA A 18 25.31 -8.87 -17.04
C ALA A 18 26.63 -8.57 -16.31
N ALA A 19 27.77 -8.95 -16.91
CA ALA A 19 29.09 -8.61 -16.37
C ALA A 19 29.41 -7.10 -16.43
N LEU A 20 28.79 -6.33 -17.32
CA LEU A 20 28.88 -4.88 -17.33
C LEU A 20 28.00 -4.24 -16.25
N GLU A 21 26.83 -4.82 -15.96
CA GLU A 21 25.90 -4.40 -14.90
C GLU A 21 26.49 -4.58 -13.49
N GLU A 22 27.37 -5.56 -13.29
CA GLU A 22 28.07 -5.79 -12.01
C GLU A 22 29.02 -4.64 -11.62
N LYS A 23 29.34 -3.73 -12.55
CA LYS A 23 30.25 -2.60 -12.31
C LYS A 23 29.47 -1.32 -12.11
N GLU A 24 29.47 -0.83 -10.88
CA GLU A 24 28.78 0.41 -10.46
C GLU A 24 29.17 1.64 -11.31
N GLU A 25 30.40 1.70 -11.84
CA GLU A 25 30.85 2.78 -12.74
C GLU A 25 30.10 2.83 -14.09
N ASN A 26 29.50 1.70 -14.51
CA ASN A 26 28.76 1.58 -15.76
C ASN A 26 27.28 1.94 -15.61
N LEU A 27 26.77 2.05 -14.38
CA LEU A 27 25.36 2.32 -14.09
C LEU A 27 25.09 3.84 -14.01
N ASP A 28 23.88 4.24 -14.39
CA ASP A 28 23.35 5.59 -14.21
C ASP A 28 22.64 5.76 -12.84
N ASP A 29 22.04 6.93 -12.62
CA ASP A 29 21.41 7.30 -11.34
C ASP A 29 20.17 6.43 -11.00
N ASP A 30 19.60 5.74 -11.99
CA ASP A 30 18.48 4.81 -11.84
C ASP A 30 18.93 3.36 -11.63
N GLY A 31 20.24 3.10 -11.68
CA GLY A 31 20.84 1.77 -11.54
C GLY A 31 20.82 0.95 -12.83
N GLU A 32 20.57 1.57 -13.97
CA GLU A 32 20.56 0.96 -15.31
C GLU A 32 21.89 1.20 -16.03
N LEU A 33 22.25 0.37 -17.00
CA LEU A 33 23.48 0.58 -17.77
C LEU A 33 23.42 1.88 -18.58
N LYS A 34 24.45 2.73 -18.44
CA LYS A 34 24.61 3.96 -19.23
C LYS A 34 24.50 3.64 -20.73
N VAL A 35 23.65 4.37 -21.44
CA VAL A 35 23.44 4.23 -22.90
C VAL A 35 24.75 4.21 -23.68
N THR A 36 25.72 5.07 -23.31
CA THR A 36 27.03 5.11 -23.96
C THR A 36 27.86 3.84 -23.78
N ILE A 37 27.72 3.15 -22.65
CA ILE A 37 28.41 1.87 -22.38
C ILE A 37 27.78 0.75 -23.20
N ILE A 38 26.44 0.74 -23.31
CA ILE A 38 25.71 -0.22 -24.14
C ILE A 38 26.11 -0.06 -25.60
N ASP A 39 26.09 1.17 -26.14
CA ASP A 39 26.46 1.44 -27.53
C ASP A 39 27.92 1.03 -27.83
N ASP A 40 28.88 1.41 -26.98
CA ASP A 40 30.30 1.02 -27.13
C ASP A 40 30.51 -0.50 -27.06
N TYR A 41 29.70 -1.18 -26.23
CA TYR A 41 29.72 -2.64 -26.15
C TYR A 41 29.13 -3.28 -27.41
N ILE A 42 27.97 -2.83 -27.87
CA ILE A 42 27.31 -3.32 -29.09
C ILE A 42 28.24 -3.20 -30.30
N GLU A 43 28.97 -2.08 -30.46
CA GLU A 43 29.92 -1.89 -31.55
C GLU A 43 31.09 -2.90 -31.48
N ARG A 44 31.71 -3.06 -30.30
CA ARG A 44 32.80 -4.03 -30.11
C ARG A 44 32.33 -5.47 -30.33
N PHE A 45 31.17 -5.81 -29.79
CA PHE A 45 30.57 -7.14 -29.94
C PHE A 45 30.26 -7.45 -31.40
N SER A 46 29.68 -6.50 -32.13
CA SER A 46 29.41 -6.61 -33.56
C SER A 46 30.69 -6.82 -34.38
N ALA A 47 31.75 -6.07 -34.08
CA ALA A 47 33.06 -6.23 -34.73
C ALA A 47 33.68 -7.62 -34.45
N ASN A 48 33.53 -8.14 -33.24
CA ASN A 48 34.01 -9.47 -32.86
C ASN A 48 33.28 -10.58 -33.61
N ILE A 49 31.94 -10.53 -33.68
CA ILE A 49 31.15 -11.50 -34.45
C ILE A 49 31.55 -11.45 -35.93
N MET A 50 31.72 -10.25 -36.49
CA MET A 50 32.16 -10.07 -37.88
C MET A 50 33.49 -10.74 -38.17
N SER A 51 34.45 -10.62 -37.26
CA SER A 51 35.76 -11.29 -37.36
C SER A 51 35.63 -12.81 -37.29
N VAL A 52 34.77 -13.33 -36.39
CA VAL A 52 34.57 -14.77 -36.19
C VAL A 52 33.85 -15.42 -37.37
N LEU A 53 32.77 -14.81 -37.84
CA LEU A 53 31.96 -15.34 -38.95
C LEU A 53 32.60 -15.09 -40.32
N LYS A 54 33.52 -14.13 -40.43
CA LYS A 54 34.19 -13.75 -41.69
C LYS A 54 33.21 -13.39 -42.80
N LEU A 55 32.17 -12.61 -42.47
CA LEU A 55 31.09 -12.21 -43.39
C LEU A 55 31.04 -10.69 -43.66
N PRO A 56 32.09 -10.06 -44.23
CA PRO A 56 32.08 -8.62 -44.53
C PRO A 56 30.96 -8.20 -45.48
N GLN A 57 30.59 -9.07 -46.42
CA GLN A 57 29.55 -8.85 -47.43
C GLN A 57 28.12 -8.78 -46.83
N LEU A 58 27.94 -9.22 -45.58
CA LEU A 58 26.64 -9.17 -44.90
C LEU A 58 26.19 -7.74 -44.61
N ILE A 59 27.14 -6.86 -44.25
CA ILE A 59 26.87 -5.43 -44.03
C ILE A 59 26.56 -4.75 -45.38
N GLU A 60 27.28 -5.11 -46.45
CA GLU A 60 27.02 -4.61 -47.81
C GLU A 60 25.65 -5.05 -48.34
N SER A 61 25.11 -6.16 -47.83
CA SER A 61 23.80 -6.72 -48.20
C SER A 61 22.74 -6.54 -47.11
N ALA A 62 22.92 -5.59 -46.19
CA ALA A 62 22.05 -5.41 -45.02
C ALA A 62 20.57 -5.23 -45.38
N GLU A 63 20.26 -4.56 -46.49
CA GLU A 63 18.88 -4.36 -46.97
C GLU A 63 18.21 -5.70 -47.35
N LEU A 64 18.90 -6.54 -48.10
CA LEU A 64 18.41 -7.88 -48.47
C LEU A 64 18.28 -8.76 -47.24
N TYR A 65 19.25 -8.69 -46.32
CA TYR A 65 19.22 -9.41 -45.06
C TYR A 65 18.03 -9.01 -44.20
N PHE A 66 17.75 -7.71 -44.08
CA PHE A 66 16.63 -7.20 -43.29
C PHE A 66 15.28 -7.65 -43.87
N LYS A 67 15.14 -7.65 -45.20
CA LYS A 67 13.94 -8.17 -45.87
C LYS A 67 13.73 -9.66 -45.62
N ASP A 68 14.80 -10.45 -45.72
CA ASP A 68 14.75 -11.88 -45.42
C ASP A 68 14.42 -12.09 -43.93
N PHE A 69 14.97 -11.27 -43.03
CA PHE A 69 14.71 -11.33 -41.59
C PHE A 69 13.21 -11.12 -41.30
N LEU A 70 12.62 -10.07 -41.86
CA LEU A 70 11.18 -9.80 -41.72
C LEU A 70 10.32 -10.94 -42.26
N SER A 71 10.74 -11.61 -43.33
CA SER A 71 10.00 -12.76 -43.88
C SER A 71 9.99 -13.98 -42.96
N VAL A 72 10.98 -14.12 -42.08
CA VAL A 72 11.09 -15.22 -41.11
C VAL A 72 10.28 -14.94 -39.86
N TYR A 73 10.29 -13.69 -39.37
CA TYR A 73 9.74 -13.34 -38.06
C TYR A 73 8.39 -12.61 -38.10
N SER A 74 7.93 -12.17 -39.27
CA SER A 74 6.62 -11.54 -39.40
C SER A 74 5.48 -12.58 -39.33
N PRO A 75 4.43 -12.34 -38.52
CA PRO A 75 3.29 -13.25 -38.42
C PRO A 75 2.48 -13.37 -39.73
N ILE A 76 2.44 -12.30 -40.54
CA ILE A 76 1.70 -12.25 -41.81
C ILE A 76 2.54 -11.47 -42.85
N SER A 77 2.66 -11.99 -44.07
CA SER A 77 3.49 -11.38 -45.14
C SER A 77 3.15 -9.92 -45.48
N ASN A 78 1.92 -9.49 -45.20
CA ASN A 78 1.46 -8.11 -45.46
C ASN A 78 1.90 -7.11 -44.39
N ASP A 79 2.43 -7.56 -43.25
CA ASP A 79 2.89 -6.66 -42.17
C ASP A 79 4.36 -6.26 -42.30
N ASN A 80 5.09 -6.90 -43.20
CA ASN A 80 6.54 -6.79 -43.28
C ASN A 80 6.98 -5.33 -43.48
N GLU A 81 6.18 -4.53 -44.18
CA GLU A 81 6.48 -3.11 -44.43
C GLU A 81 6.34 -2.24 -43.17
N PHE A 82 5.32 -2.47 -42.34
CA PHE A 82 5.13 -1.68 -41.14
C PHE A 82 5.99 -2.17 -39.99
N LEU A 83 6.20 -3.49 -39.88
CA LEU A 83 7.18 -4.06 -38.96
C LEU A 83 8.60 -3.55 -39.28
N SER A 84 8.94 -3.41 -40.57
CA SER A 84 10.19 -2.77 -41.01
C SER A 84 10.30 -1.36 -40.46
N TRP A 85 9.23 -0.57 -40.54
CA TRP A 85 9.19 0.80 -40.02
C TRP A 85 9.39 0.84 -38.50
N ILE A 86 8.65 0.01 -37.74
CA ILE A 86 8.75 -0.07 -36.27
C ILE A 86 10.19 -0.39 -35.84
N ILE A 87 10.78 -1.44 -36.42
CA ILE A 87 12.14 -1.85 -36.09
C ILE A 87 13.14 -0.75 -36.45
N SER A 88 13.00 -0.13 -37.62
CA SER A 88 13.90 0.94 -38.06
C SER A 88 13.81 2.18 -37.17
N HIS A 89 12.59 2.51 -36.71
CA HIS A 89 12.32 3.61 -35.78
C HIS A 89 12.97 3.34 -34.42
N ASN A 90 12.72 2.17 -33.82
CA ASN A 90 13.23 1.82 -32.48
C ASN A 90 14.76 1.67 -32.46
N ILE A 91 15.36 1.15 -33.54
CA ILE A 91 16.83 1.05 -33.69
C ILE A 91 17.46 2.40 -34.11
N LYS A 92 16.65 3.37 -34.57
CA LYS A 92 17.09 4.64 -35.16
C LYS A 92 18.00 4.47 -36.37
N GLN A 93 17.86 3.37 -37.11
CA GLN A 93 18.57 3.07 -38.37
C GLN A 93 17.58 2.71 -39.47
N GLN A 94 17.60 3.45 -40.59
CA GLN A 94 16.67 3.23 -41.71
C GLN A 94 16.85 1.86 -42.36
N ILE A 95 18.09 1.39 -42.42
CA ILE A 95 18.45 0.02 -42.75
C ILE A 95 19.28 -0.48 -41.56
N PRO A 96 18.69 -1.29 -40.67
CA PRO A 96 19.39 -1.80 -39.51
C PRO A 96 20.65 -2.58 -39.90
N ASN A 97 21.74 -2.33 -39.19
CA ASN A 97 22.89 -3.22 -39.26
C ASN A 97 22.45 -4.63 -38.83
N PRO A 98 22.84 -5.71 -39.55
CA PRO A 98 22.41 -7.08 -39.24
C PRO A 98 22.64 -7.50 -37.78
N PHE A 99 23.73 -7.08 -37.13
CA PHE A 99 23.99 -7.44 -35.73
C PHE A 99 23.15 -6.61 -34.76
N ARG A 100 23.04 -5.29 -34.99
CA ARG A 100 22.15 -4.41 -34.21
C ARG A 100 20.68 -4.86 -34.32
N LEU A 101 20.27 -5.33 -35.50
CA LEU A 101 18.94 -5.91 -35.73
C LEU A 101 18.68 -7.13 -34.83
N HIS A 102 19.61 -8.08 -34.79
CA HIS A 102 19.47 -9.26 -33.93
C HIS A 102 19.49 -8.90 -32.45
N ILE A 103 20.41 -8.03 -32.02
CA ILE A 103 20.51 -7.55 -30.63
C ILE A 103 19.21 -6.89 -30.19
N TYR A 104 18.68 -5.98 -31.00
CA TYR A 104 17.39 -5.35 -30.76
C TYR A 104 16.28 -6.39 -30.65
N TRP A 105 16.23 -7.33 -31.61
CA TRP A 105 15.19 -8.35 -31.68
C TRP A 105 15.20 -9.28 -30.46
N TRP A 106 16.36 -9.71 -29.99
CA TRP A 106 16.47 -10.58 -28.81
C TRP A 106 15.82 -9.98 -27.56
N SER A 107 15.87 -8.65 -27.44
CA SER A 107 15.40 -7.92 -26.26
C SER A 107 13.99 -7.31 -26.43
N ASN A 108 13.58 -7.01 -27.67
CA ASN A 108 12.39 -6.17 -27.93
C ASN A 108 11.38 -6.77 -28.92
N PHE A 109 11.51 -8.05 -29.31
CA PHE A 109 10.59 -8.62 -30.32
C PHE A 109 9.12 -8.59 -29.87
N GLU A 110 8.83 -8.85 -28.58
CA GLU A 110 7.45 -8.84 -28.07
C GLU A 110 6.84 -7.44 -28.18
N ILE A 111 7.60 -6.43 -27.78
CA ILE A 111 7.19 -5.01 -27.85
C ILE A 111 6.90 -4.63 -29.31
N ALA A 112 7.83 -4.91 -30.23
CA ALA A 112 7.65 -4.59 -31.64
C ALA A 112 6.41 -5.28 -32.25
N LEU A 113 6.10 -6.51 -31.81
CA LEU A 113 4.91 -7.23 -32.25
C LEU A 113 3.63 -6.69 -31.60
N ILE A 114 3.66 -6.25 -30.34
CA ILE A 114 2.54 -5.59 -29.67
C ILE A 114 2.25 -4.25 -30.37
N GLU A 115 3.26 -3.43 -30.63
CA GLU A 115 3.14 -2.17 -31.38
C GLU A 115 2.51 -2.39 -32.76
N LEU A 116 2.95 -3.43 -33.48
CA LEU A 116 2.36 -3.83 -34.76
C LEU A 116 0.88 -4.24 -34.61
N GLN A 117 0.56 -5.07 -33.61
CA GLN A 117 -0.81 -5.53 -33.35
C GLN A 117 -1.75 -4.38 -32.98
N LEU A 118 -1.28 -3.47 -32.13
CA LEU A 118 -2.00 -2.27 -31.73
C LEU A 118 -2.20 -1.33 -32.93
N SER A 119 -1.17 -1.12 -33.75
CA SER A 119 -1.23 -0.26 -34.94
C SER A 119 -2.23 -0.75 -35.99
N ARG A 120 -2.43 -2.06 -36.11
CA ARG A 120 -3.45 -2.64 -37.00
C ARG A 120 -4.88 -2.25 -36.63
N LEU A 121 -5.13 -1.95 -35.36
CA LEU A 121 -6.43 -1.50 -34.88
C LEU A 121 -6.70 -0.03 -35.26
N CYS A 122 -5.65 0.70 -35.65
CA CYS A 122 -5.69 2.09 -36.07
C CYS A 122 -4.92 2.31 -37.40
N PRO A 123 -5.48 1.91 -38.56
CA PRO A 123 -4.79 2.02 -39.85
C PRO A 123 -4.32 3.44 -40.22
N THR A 124 -4.98 4.47 -39.68
CA THR A 124 -4.57 5.87 -39.85
C THR A 124 -3.18 6.15 -39.27
N VAL A 125 -2.81 5.51 -38.16
CA VAL A 125 -1.45 5.63 -37.59
C VAL A 125 -0.43 5.11 -38.58
N ILE A 126 -0.68 3.95 -39.19
CA ILE A 126 0.21 3.36 -40.21
C ILE A 126 0.39 4.33 -41.39
N GLU A 127 -0.69 4.90 -41.89
CA GLU A 127 -0.65 5.87 -43.00
C GLU A 127 0.11 7.16 -42.65
N GLU A 128 0.02 7.63 -41.40
CA GLU A 128 0.72 8.82 -40.92
C GLU A 128 2.21 8.55 -40.73
N MET A 129 2.56 7.39 -40.17
CA MET A 129 3.95 6.98 -39.96
C MET A 129 4.69 6.79 -41.29
N TYR A 130 4.02 6.29 -42.34
CA TYR A 130 4.61 6.23 -43.68
C TYR A 130 4.83 7.59 -44.36
N LYS A 131 4.13 8.63 -43.93
CA LYS A 131 4.34 10.01 -44.42
C LYS A 131 5.44 10.74 -43.65
N LEU A 132 5.85 10.21 -42.49
CA LEU A 132 6.85 10.83 -41.64
C LEU A 132 8.26 10.58 -42.19
N GLU A 133 9.04 11.63 -42.34
CA GLU A 133 10.46 11.51 -42.70
C GLU A 133 11.22 10.76 -41.60
N PHE A 134 12.12 9.84 -42.00
CA PHE A 134 12.82 8.97 -41.05
C PHE A 134 13.60 9.73 -39.96
N GLU A 135 14.26 10.86 -40.31
CA GLU A 135 14.97 11.65 -39.30
C GLU A 135 14.03 12.26 -38.25
N LYS A 136 12.81 12.62 -38.64
CA LYS A 136 11.79 13.14 -37.70
C LYS A 136 11.16 12.03 -36.86
N SER A 137 11.12 10.80 -37.38
CA SER A 137 10.56 9.69 -36.60
C SER A 137 11.43 9.35 -35.39
N LYS A 138 12.75 9.52 -35.44
CA LYS A 138 13.65 9.16 -34.32
C LYS A 138 13.35 9.84 -32.97
N ASP A 139 12.72 11.02 -33.01
CA ASP A 139 12.37 11.81 -31.83
C ASP A 139 10.91 11.61 -31.38
N LEU A 140 10.12 10.83 -32.14
CA LEU A 140 8.74 10.50 -31.80
C LEU A 140 8.72 9.43 -30.70
N ASN A 141 8.00 9.68 -29.61
CA ASN A 141 7.58 8.61 -28.71
C ASN A 141 6.41 7.86 -29.36
N PHE A 142 6.72 6.88 -30.20
CA PHE A 142 5.72 6.15 -30.98
C PHE A 142 4.75 5.37 -30.09
N GLU A 143 5.25 4.78 -29.00
CA GLU A 143 4.44 4.06 -28.01
C GLU A 143 3.32 4.95 -27.46
N GLN A 144 3.68 6.12 -26.91
CA GLN A 144 2.72 7.06 -26.36
C GLN A 144 1.75 7.57 -27.44
N TYR A 145 2.25 7.91 -28.62
CA TYR A 145 1.43 8.34 -29.75
C TYR A 145 0.39 7.29 -30.14
N LEU A 146 0.82 6.03 -30.23
CA LEU A 146 -0.02 4.90 -30.62
C LEU A 146 -1.15 4.67 -29.60
N LEU A 147 -0.83 4.66 -28.31
CA LEU A 147 -1.80 4.49 -27.23
C LEU A 147 -2.86 5.61 -27.23
N ASP A 148 -2.42 6.86 -27.43
CA ASP A 148 -3.32 8.02 -27.52
C ASP A 148 -4.28 7.91 -28.72
N GLN A 149 -3.77 7.54 -29.91
CA GLN A 149 -4.61 7.38 -31.10
C GLN A 149 -5.58 6.21 -30.98
N ILE A 150 -5.16 5.08 -30.41
CA ILE A 150 -6.02 3.91 -30.23
C ILE A 150 -7.15 4.23 -29.26
N SER A 151 -6.85 4.85 -28.12
CA SER A 151 -7.87 5.27 -27.16
C SER A 151 -8.88 6.20 -27.81
N LYS A 152 -8.40 7.22 -28.54
CA LYS A 152 -9.25 8.15 -29.28
C LYS A 152 -10.17 7.43 -30.27
N VAL A 153 -9.63 6.54 -31.12
CA VAL A 153 -10.42 5.79 -32.11
C VAL A 153 -11.44 4.88 -31.44
N MET A 154 -11.08 4.21 -30.35
CA MET A 154 -11.99 3.33 -29.63
C MET A 154 -13.13 4.12 -28.97
N ILE A 155 -12.85 5.27 -28.36
CA ILE A 155 -13.89 6.13 -27.78
C ILE A 155 -14.80 6.70 -28.89
N GLU A 156 -14.25 7.09 -30.05
CA GLU A 156 -15.06 7.51 -31.20
C GLU A 156 -15.94 6.38 -31.75
N LYS A 157 -15.42 5.14 -31.79
CA LYS A 157 -16.20 3.95 -32.16
C LYS A 157 -17.36 3.74 -31.19
N LEU A 158 -17.13 3.85 -29.88
CA LEU A 158 -18.18 3.75 -28.85
C LEU A 158 -19.34 4.73 -29.12
N CYS A 159 -19.01 5.97 -29.48
CA CYS A 159 -20.00 7.02 -29.75
C CYS A 159 -20.82 6.80 -31.03
N LYS A 160 -20.34 5.95 -31.95
CA LYS A 160 -20.99 5.65 -33.23
C LYS A 160 -21.87 4.39 -33.17
N ILE A 161 -21.86 3.67 -32.06
CA ILE A 161 -22.70 2.47 -31.87
C ILE A 161 -24.18 2.89 -31.83
N ASP A 162 -25.03 2.16 -32.56
CA ASP A 162 -26.49 2.34 -32.47
C ASP A 162 -26.97 2.02 -31.05
N ILE A 163 -27.71 2.94 -30.43
CA ILE A 163 -28.25 2.81 -29.07
C ILE A 163 -29.08 1.53 -28.89
N ASN A 164 -29.66 0.99 -29.97
CA ASN A 164 -30.47 -0.22 -29.96
C ASN A 164 -29.67 -1.51 -30.24
N ASP A 165 -28.40 -1.42 -30.66
CA ASP A 165 -27.57 -2.56 -31.03
C ASP A 165 -26.60 -2.95 -29.90
N THR A 166 -27.11 -3.79 -28.98
CA THR A 166 -26.33 -4.32 -27.86
C THR A 166 -25.17 -5.23 -28.28
N ASN A 167 -25.23 -5.83 -29.48
CA ASN A 167 -24.15 -6.69 -29.97
C ASN A 167 -22.90 -5.89 -30.33
N GLN A 168 -23.06 -4.70 -30.91
CA GLN A 168 -21.94 -3.82 -31.20
C GLN A 168 -21.24 -3.32 -29.93
N LEU A 169 -21.99 -3.07 -28.84
CA LEU A 169 -21.41 -2.72 -27.55
C LEU A 169 -20.58 -3.87 -26.96
N LEU A 170 -21.07 -5.11 -27.04
CA LEU A 170 -20.34 -6.29 -26.59
C LEU A 170 -19.06 -6.52 -27.40
N ILE A 171 -19.10 -6.30 -28.71
CA ILE A 171 -17.91 -6.35 -29.58
C ILE A 171 -16.91 -5.28 -29.13
N TRP A 172 -17.37 -4.04 -28.92
CA TRP A 172 -16.51 -2.96 -28.46
C TRP A 172 -15.86 -3.26 -27.10
N GLN A 173 -16.59 -3.82 -26.15
CA GLN A 173 -16.07 -4.23 -24.83
C GLN A 173 -14.96 -5.28 -24.95
N ARG A 174 -15.20 -6.31 -25.77
CA ARG A 174 -14.22 -7.37 -26.00
C ARG A 174 -12.96 -6.82 -26.65
N ASP A 175 -13.12 -6.02 -27.70
CA ASP A 175 -11.99 -5.45 -28.44
C ASP A 175 -11.21 -4.45 -27.56
N THR A 176 -11.90 -3.67 -26.73
CA THR A 176 -11.29 -2.76 -25.76
C THR A 176 -10.53 -3.51 -24.67
N THR A 177 -11.10 -4.59 -24.14
CA THR A 177 -10.44 -5.43 -23.14
C THR A 177 -9.17 -6.07 -23.71
N TYR A 178 -9.21 -6.50 -24.99
CA TYR A 178 -8.03 -7.00 -25.69
C TYR A 178 -6.94 -5.92 -25.85
N ILE A 179 -7.33 -4.70 -26.23
CA ILE A 179 -6.40 -3.55 -26.33
C ILE A 179 -5.74 -3.25 -24.98
N LEU A 180 -6.53 -3.20 -23.91
CA LEU A 180 -6.03 -2.93 -22.56
C LEU A 180 -5.01 -4.00 -22.13
N SER A 181 -5.30 -5.28 -22.39
CA SER A 181 -4.35 -6.39 -22.11
C SER A 181 -3.09 -6.39 -22.97
N LEU A 182 -3.13 -5.81 -24.18
CA LEU A 182 -1.92 -5.66 -24.99
C LEU A 182 -1.11 -4.45 -24.52
N SER A 183 -1.79 -3.37 -24.13
CA SER A 183 -1.17 -2.14 -23.68
C SER A 183 -0.41 -2.35 -22.36
N SER A 184 -0.92 -3.18 -21.44
CA SER A 184 -0.25 -3.50 -20.18
C SER A 184 1.11 -4.20 -20.34
N LYS A 185 1.34 -4.86 -21.49
CA LYS A 185 2.59 -5.57 -21.80
C LYS A 185 3.68 -4.67 -22.34
N LEU A 186 3.41 -3.39 -22.57
CA LEU A 186 4.41 -2.40 -22.96
C LEU A 186 5.20 -1.92 -21.72
N PRO A 187 6.48 -1.56 -21.85
CA PRO A 187 7.35 -1.22 -20.73
C PRO A 187 6.80 -0.13 -19.80
N LEU A 188 6.98 -0.32 -18.48
CA LEU A 188 6.69 0.72 -17.48
C LEU A 188 7.73 1.84 -17.54
N PRO A 189 7.37 3.12 -17.28
CA PRO A 189 6.11 3.59 -16.68
C PRO A 189 4.98 3.95 -17.68
N ILE A 190 5.24 3.86 -18.99
CA ILE A 190 4.42 4.52 -20.02
C ILE A 190 3.02 3.91 -20.14
N SER A 191 2.87 2.59 -20.04
CA SER A 191 1.57 1.91 -20.21
C SER A 191 0.58 2.12 -19.05
N PHE A 192 1.07 2.14 -17.81
CA PHE A 192 0.26 2.30 -16.60
C PHE A 192 -0.09 3.77 -16.33
N ASP A 193 0.81 4.68 -16.70
CA ASP A 193 0.63 6.12 -16.51
C ASP A 193 0.07 6.84 -17.74
N ASN A 194 -0.20 6.13 -18.87
CA ASN A 194 -0.81 6.76 -20.04
C ASN A 194 -2.26 7.20 -19.76
N PRO A 195 -2.55 8.51 -19.74
CA PRO A 195 -3.88 9.02 -19.39
C PRO A 195 -4.97 8.55 -20.36
N ALA A 196 -4.65 8.41 -21.65
CA ALA A 196 -5.62 8.02 -22.68
C ALA A 196 -6.06 6.56 -22.51
N ILE A 197 -5.16 5.67 -22.12
CA ILE A 197 -5.48 4.26 -21.83
C ILE A 197 -6.30 4.14 -20.55
N ASN A 198 -5.96 4.90 -19.51
CA ASN A 198 -6.74 4.96 -18.27
C ASN A 198 -8.18 5.45 -18.53
N LYS A 199 -8.33 6.45 -19.41
CA LYS A 199 -9.66 6.88 -19.88
C LYS A 199 -10.42 5.75 -20.57
N LEU A 200 -9.75 5.00 -21.45
CA LEU A 200 -10.38 3.89 -22.17
C LEU A 200 -10.83 2.78 -21.21
N GLN A 201 -10.02 2.48 -20.19
CA GLN A 201 -10.36 1.56 -19.10
C GLN A 201 -11.64 1.99 -18.36
N ILE A 202 -11.76 3.27 -18.01
CA ILE A 202 -12.97 3.82 -17.36
C ILE A 202 -14.21 3.61 -18.22
N TYR A 203 -14.16 3.93 -19.51
CA TYR A 203 -15.29 3.71 -20.41
C TYR A 203 -15.63 2.21 -20.56
N ASN A 204 -14.63 1.33 -20.59
CA ASN A 204 -14.84 -0.11 -20.62
C ASN A 204 -15.58 -0.59 -19.37
N ASP A 205 -15.15 -0.16 -18.18
CA ASP A 205 -15.76 -0.58 -16.92
C ASP A 205 -17.18 -0.02 -16.75
N LEU A 206 -17.38 1.27 -17.03
CA LEU A 206 -18.70 1.88 -17.03
C LEU A 206 -19.67 1.17 -17.98
N SER A 207 -19.18 0.71 -19.14
CA SER A 207 -20.03 0.05 -20.13
C SER A 207 -20.59 -1.29 -19.69
N LYS A 208 -19.97 -1.96 -18.69
CA LYS A 208 -20.44 -3.25 -18.16
C LYS A 208 -21.76 -3.12 -17.39
N SER A 209 -22.06 -1.92 -16.89
CA SER A 209 -23.21 -1.68 -16.00
C SER A 209 -24.11 -0.53 -16.45
N LEU A 210 -23.58 0.46 -17.18
CA LEU A 210 -24.36 1.56 -17.75
C LEU A 210 -24.84 1.23 -19.16
N LYS A 211 -26.10 1.56 -19.45
CA LYS A 211 -26.64 1.51 -20.82
C LYS A 211 -25.89 2.51 -21.71
N LEU A 212 -25.67 2.14 -22.98
CA LEU A 212 -24.97 2.95 -23.99
C LEU A 212 -25.43 4.41 -24.05
N LYS A 213 -26.74 4.67 -23.92
CA LYS A 213 -27.28 6.04 -23.88
C LYS A 213 -26.64 6.91 -22.78
N LYS A 214 -26.43 6.36 -21.57
CA LYS A 214 -25.79 7.08 -20.47
C LYS A 214 -24.29 7.28 -20.70
N LEU A 215 -23.61 6.31 -21.32
CA LEU A 215 -22.19 6.44 -21.69
C LEU A 215 -21.97 7.57 -22.71
N ILE A 216 -22.84 7.66 -23.72
CA ILE A 216 -22.82 8.73 -24.72
C ILE A 216 -23.15 10.08 -24.08
N GLU A 217 -24.08 10.13 -23.12
CA GLU A 217 -24.38 11.34 -22.35
C GLU A 217 -23.15 11.82 -21.56
N ILE A 218 -22.48 10.94 -20.84
CA ILE A 218 -21.21 11.23 -20.12
C ILE A 218 -20.17 11.80 -21.09
N ARG A 219 -20.00 11.18 -22.27
CA ARG A 219 -19.04 11.65 -23.28
C ARG A 219 -19.41 12.99 -23.90
N ASN A 220 -20.70 13.27 -24.13
CA ASN A 220 -21.15 14.54 -24.70
C ASN A 220 -21.02 15.72 -23.72
N LEU A 221 -21.08 15.44 -22.42
CA LEU A 221 -20.87 16.43 -21.37
C LEU A 221 -19.38 16.76 -21.15
N GLU A 222 -18.51 15.86 -21.55
CA GLU A 222 -17.05 15.99 -21.56
C GLU A 222 -16.60 16.89 -22.73
N LYS A 223 -16.73 18.22 -22.58
CA LYS A 223 -16.24 19.19 -23.57
C LYS A 223 -14.71 19.32 -23.49
N ASN A 224 -13.98 18.63 -24.37
CA ASN A 224 -12.58 18.90 -24.79
C ASN A 224 -11.54 19.29 -23.71
N GLU A 225 -11.70 18.87 -22.46
CA GLU A 225 -10.73 19.17 -21.38
C GLU A 225 -10.20 17.88 -20.73
N GLU A 226 -9.12 18.06 -19.96
CA GLU A 226 -8.30 17.06 -19.28
C GLU A 226 -9.04 15.82 -18.78
N ILE A 227 -8.37 14.68 -18.94
CA ILE A 227 -8.74 13.38 -18.39
C ILE A 227 -8.93 13.55 -16.88
N LEU A 228 -10.06 13.06 -16.36
CA LEU A 228 -10.41 13.12 -14.93
C LEU A 228 -10.54 14.54 -14.33
N SER A 229 -10.94 15.53 -15.13
CA SER A 229 -11.36 16.83 -14.56
C SER A 229 -12.41 16.63 -13.46
N GLN A 230 -12.39 17.48 -12.44
CA GLN A 230 -13.39 17.45 -11.34
C GLN A 230 -14.82 17.37 -11.89
N ARG A 231 -15.10 18.12 -12.96
CA ARG A 231 -16.39 18.11 -13.65
C ARG A 231 -16.74 16.75 -14.25
N PHE A 232 -15.79 16.05 -14.87
CA PHE A 232 -16.00 14.70 -15.39
C PHE A 232 -16.32 13.72 -14.26
N VAL A 233 -15.55 13.78 -13.17
CA VAL A 233 -15.74 12.92 -11.99
C VAL A 233 -17.12 13.14 -11.36
N ASP A 234 -17.52 14.40 -11.17
CA ASP A 234 -18.83 14.77 -10.61
C ASP A 234 -19.99 14.23 -11.46
N ILE A 235 -19.89 14.34 -12.79
CA ILE A 235 -20.91 13.84 -13.73
C ILE A 235 -21.03 12.32 -13.66
N VAL A 236 -19.90 11.60 -13.64
CA VAL A 236 -19.93 10.13 -13.56
C VAL A 236 -20.53 9.69 -12.23
N PHE A 237 -20.13 10.30 -11.11
CA PHE A 237 -20.73 10.01 -9.81
C PHE A 237 -22.22 10.30 -9.77
N GLU A 238 -22.69 11.45 -10.30
CA GLU A 238 -24.12 11.77 -10.41
C GLU A 238 -24.88 10.62 -11.12
N LYS A 239 -24.36 10.13 -12.24
CA LYS A 239 -24.97 9.02 -13.00
C LYS A 239 -24.88 7.66 -12.31
N LEU A 240 -23.83 7.42 -11.54
CA LEU A 240 -23.66 6.21 -10.72
C LEU A 240 -24.59 6.21 -9.50
N TYR A 241 -24.85 7.37 -8.89
CA TYR A 241 -25.79 7.51 -7.78
C TYR A 241 -27.26 7.37 -8.19
N GLU A 242 -27.58 7.59 -9.47
CA GLU A 242 -28.90 7.29 -10.05
C GLU A 242 -29.19 5.78 -10.17
N LEU A 243 -28.19 4.90 -10.01
CA LEU A 243 -28.38 3.45 -10.10
C LEU A 243 -29.00 2.87 -8.82
N GLN A 244 -29.73 1.76 -8.95
CA GLN A 244 -30.20 1.01 -7.78
C GLN A 244 -29.01 0.48 -6.98
N GLN A 245 -29.06 0.59 -5.66
CA GLN A 245 -27.98 0.17 -4.76
C GLN A 245 -27.91 -1.37 -4.66
N THR A 246 -27.24 -1.99 -5.63
CA THR A 246 -26.94 -3.42 -5.71
C THR A 246 -25.45 -3.67 -5.56
N GLU A 247 -25.05 -4.89 -5.17
CA GLU A 247 -23.64 -5.26 -4.98
C GLU A 247 -22.79 -5.03 -6.25
N ASP A 248 -23.34 -5.33 -7.42
CA ASP A 248 -22.70 -5.07 -8.72
C ASP A 248 -22.47 -3.57 -8.97
N ASN A 249 -23.40 -2.71 -8.55
CA ASN A 249 -23.27 -1.26 -8.71
C ASN A 249 -22.30 -0.64 -7.69
N PHE A 250 -22.17 -1.22 -6.49
CA PHE A 250 -21.10 -0.87 -5.55
C PHE A 250 -19.73 -1.32 -6.05
N SER A 251 -19.65 -2.50 -6.69
CA SER A 251 -18.41 -2.96 -7.35
C SER A 251 -17.98 -1.99 -8.45
N LEU A 252 -18.94 -1.50 -9.25
CA LEU A 252 -18.70 -0.48 -10.27
C LEU A 252 -18.23 0.86 -9.70
N GLN A 253 -18.85 1.35 -8.63
CA GLN A 253 -18.40 2.57 -7.93
C GLN A 253 -16.97 2.40 -7.40
N ARG A 254 -16.67 1.26 -6.78
CA ARG A 254 -15.32 0.91 -6.31
C ARG A 254 -14.31 0.83 -7.45
N SER A 255 -14.69 0.23 -8.58
CA SER A 255 -13.84 0.15 -9.78
C SER A 255 -13.59 1.53 -10.37
N PHE A 256 -14.60 2.39 -10.44
CA PHE A 256 -14.46 3.76 -10.93
C PHE A 256 -13.56 4.60 -10.01
N ILE A 257 -13.76 4.50 -8.68
CA ILE A 257 -12.90 5.12 -7.67
C ILE A 257 -11.47 4.61 -7.83
N ASN A 258 -11.26 3.30 -7.93
CA ASN A 258 -9.93 2.70 -8.11
C ASN A 258 -9.27 3.17 -9.43
N CYS A 259 -10.00 3.27 -10.54
CA CYS A 259 -9.46 3.80 -11.79
C CYS A 259 -9.10 5.29 -11.69
N CYS A 260 -9.92 6.10 -11.01
CA CYS A 260 -9.57 7.49 -10.69
C CYS A 260 -8.32 7.56 -9.81
N LEU A 261 -8.22 6.72 -8.78
CA LEU A 261 -7.08 6.66 -7.86
C LEU A 261 -5.80 6.12 -8.50
N ASN A 262 -5.89 5.20 -9.47
CA ASN A 262 -4.76 4.67 -10.23
C ASN A 262 -4.25 5.67 -11.28
N SER A 263 -5.11 6.58 -11.75
CA SER A 263 -4.77 7.63 -12.71
C SER A 263 -4.29 8.93 -12.04
N LEU A 264 -4.49 9.08 -10.73
CA LEU A 264 -3.74 10.02 -9.91
C LEU A 264 -2.33 9.45 -9.80
N SER A 265 -1.30 10.20 -10.19
CA SER A 265 0.05 9.65 -10.24
C SER A 265 0.43 9.00 -8.90
N ILE A 266 0.99 7.78 -8.98
CA ILE A 266 1.50 7.02 -7.84
C ILE A 266 2.73 7.70 -7.19
N GLU A 267 3.15 8.85 -7.74
CA GLU A 267 4.28 9.66 -7.31
C GLU A 267 3.97 10.53 -6.08
N SER A 268 3.08 10.10 -5.17
CA SER A 268 3.10 10.71 -3.85
C SER A 268 4.48 10.39 -3.25
N PRO A 269 5.34 11.40 -2.99
CA PRO A 269 6.69 11.09 -2.55
C PRO A 269 6.68 10.38 -1.18
N ILE A 270 5.60 10.52 -0.40
CA ILE A 270 5.34 9.76 0.84
C ILE A 270 5.26 8.26 0.58
N ARG A 271 4.59 7.82 -0.49
CA ARG A 271 4.40 6.40 -0.80
C ARG A 271 5.69 5.74 -1.25
N LEU A 272 6.49 6.44 -2.05
CA LEU A 272 7.83 5.98 -2.47
C LEU A 272 8.76 5.84 -1.26
N GLN A 273 8.80 6.83 -0.38
CA GLN A 273 9.63 6.77 0.83
C GLN A 273 9.15 5.71 1.83
N TYR A 274 7.85 5.49 1.96
CA TYR A 274 7.30 4.41 2.79
C TYR A 274 7.73 3.04 2.28
N LYS A 275 7.63 2.80 0.97
CA LYS A 275 8.05 1.53 0.35
C LYS A 275 9.54 1.28 0.52
N ARG A 276 10.37 2.31 0.34
CA ARG A 276 11.82 2.25 0.59
C ARG A 276 12.12 1.85 2.03
N ALA A 277 11.45 2.48 2.98
CA ALA A 277 11.67 2.21 4.39
C ALA A 277 11.12 0.83 4.82
N GLU A 278 10.02 0.36 4.23
CA GLU A 278 9.48 -0.98 4.48
C GLU A 278 10.43 -2.06 3.94
N LEU A 279 10.98 -1.88 2.73
CA LEU A 279 11.96 -2.80 2.14
C LEU A 279 13.22 -2.91 3.00
N ALA A 280 13.74 -1.78 3.49
CA ALA A 280 14.90 -1.74 4.38
C ALA A 280 14.67 -2.56 5.67
N VAL A 281 13.47 -2.44 6.26
CA VAL A 281 13.07 -3.23 7.44
C VAL A 281 12.86 -4.71 7.11
N ALA A 282 12.28 -5.02 5.96
CA ALA A 282 12.07 -6.40 5.51
C ALA A 282 13.39 -7.15 5.26
N LYS A 283 14.38 -6.50 4.64
CA LYS A 283 15.73 -7.06 4.45
C LYS A 283 16.45 -7.31 5.77
N MET A 284 16.41 -6.36 6.69
CA MET A 284 16.96 -6.56 8.04
C MET A 284 16.28 -7.74 8.75
N SER A 285 14.96 -7.89 8.60
CA SER A 285 14.20 -8.94 9.26
C SER A 285 14.38 -10.33 8.62
N SER A 286 14.62 -10.40 7.31
CA SER A 286 14.69 -11.68 6.57
C SER A 286 16.11 -12.26 6.48
N CYS A 287 17.13 -11.42 6.25
CA CYS A 287 18.51 -11.85 6.07
C CYS A 287 19.53 -11.13 6.97
N GLY A 288 19.08 -10.20 7.83
CA GLY A 288 19.97 -9.45 8.72
C GLY A 288 20.74 -8.31 8.03
N ASP A 289 20.46 -8.03 6.75
CA ASP A 289 21.11 -6.94 6.03
C ASP A 289 20.60 -5.58 6.51
N CYS A 290 21.52 -4.76 7.03
CA CYS A 290 21.20 -3.45 7.57
C CYS A 290 21.62 -2.29 6.67
N LYS A 291 22.23 -2.52 5.50
CA LYS A 291 22.76 -1.44 4.64
C LYS A 291 21.69 -0.45 4.23
N ASP A 292 20.54 -0.93 3.77
CA ASP A 292 19.42 -0.09 3.35
C ASP A 292 18.80 0.67 4.53
N LEU A 293 18.79 0.06 5.71
CA LEU A 293 18.32 0.72 6.93
C LEU A 293 19.31 1.81 7.37
N ASP A 294 20.61 1.52 7.32
CA ASP A 294 21.67 2.48 7.68
C ASP A 294 21.64 3.69 6.71
N ALA A 295 21.51 3.46 5.40
CA ALA A 295 21.35 4.52 4.41
C ALA A 295 20.06 5.34 4.58
N LEU A 296 18.94 4.69 4.90
CA LEU A 296 17.67 5.37 5.21
C LEU A 296 17.82 6.28 6.43
N LEU A 297 18.50 5.77 7.47
CA LEU A 297 18.74 6.48 8.71
C LEU A 297 19.66 7.69 8.46
N GLU A 298 20.73 7.54 7.68
CA GLU A 298 21.61 8.65 7.26
C GLU A 298 20.85 9.74 6.50
N ASP A 299 19.97 9.37 5.56
CA ASP A 299 19.15 10.33 4.82
C ASP A 299 18.20 11.14 5.71
N ILE A 300 17.77 10.62 6.87
CA ILE A 300 16.93 11.35 7.83
C ILE A 300 17.69 12.49 8.53
N LEU A 301 19.02 12.39 8.62
CA LEU A 301 19.91 13.42 9.18
C LEU A 301 20.25 14.51 8.18
N ASP A 302 20.20 14.22 6.89
CA ASP A 302 20.55 15.17 5.85
C ASP A 302 19.41 16.18 5.64
N GLU A 303 19.55 17.38 6.21
CA GLU A 303 18.59 18.47 6.04
C GLU A 303 18.47 18.95 4.58
N THR A 304 19.42 18.58 3.71
CA THR A 304 19.40 18.90 2.28
C THR A 304 18.67 17.84 1.45
N LYS A 305 18.25 16.73 2.05
CA LYS A 305 17.59 15.63 1.33
C LYS A 305 16.26 16.05 0.74
N GLU A 306 16.09 15.78 -0.53
CA GLU A 306 14.80 15.97 -1.21
C GLU A 306 13.74 15.05 -0.59
N ASN A 307 12.52 15.56 -0.41
CA ASN A 307 11.42 14.83 0.25
C ASN A 307 11.68 14.40 1.70
N LEU A 308 12.60 15.05 2.44
CA LEU A 308 12.94 14.73 3.84
C LEU A 308 11.72 14.60 4.76
N ILE A 309 10.72 15.47 4.62
CA ILE A 309 9.47 15.42 5.43
C ILE A 309 8.78 14.06 5.23
N ASN A 310 8.67 13.63 3.98
CA ASN A 310 8.00 12.39 3.59
C ASN A 310 8.79 11.16 4.07
N LEU A 311 10.11 11.26 4.07
CA LEU A 311 11.01 10.26 4.65
C LEU A 311 10.82 10.15 6.17
N ARG A 312 10.80 11.28 6.88
CA ARG A 312 10.59 11.34 8.34
C ARG A 312 9.21 10.82 8.74
N ILE A 313 8.15 11.16 8.00
CA ILE A 313 6.80 10.64 8.23
C ILE A 313 6.77 9.12 8.02
N SER A 314 7.36 8.64 6.93
CA SER A 314 7.44 7.21 6.60
C SER A 314 8.17 6.41 7.68
N PHE A 315 9.34 6.90 8.12
CA PHE A 315 10.12 6.26 9.17
C PHE A 315 9.40 6.24 10.52
N ALA A 316 8.76 7.36 10.90
CA ALA A 316 7.92 7.42 12.10
C ALA A 316 6.75 6.42 12.01
N GLY A 317 6.11 6.34 10.84
CA GLY A 317 5.03 5.40 10.54
C GLY A 317 5.45 3.94 10.72
N ILE A 318 6.66 3.56 10.29
CA ILE A 318 7.20 2.21 10.48
C ILE A 318 7.45 1.90 11.96
N ASN A 319 8.09 2.83 12.69
CA ASN A 319 8.29 2.69 14.14
C ASN A 319 6.95 2.47 14.86
N ILE A 320 5.93 3.20 14.44
CA ILE A 320 4.60 3.11 15.02
C ILE A 320 3.92 1.78 14.65
N MET A 321 3.87 1.42 13.37
CA MET A 321 3.08 0.29 12.89
C MET A 321 3.73 -1.07 13.15
N LYS A 322 5.04 -1.19 12.91
CA LYS A 322 5.76 -2.47 13.02
C LYS A 322 6.23 -2.77 14.44
N LEU A 323 6.44 -1.74 15.28
CA LEU A 323 7.03 -1.91 16.61
C LEU A 323 6.09 -1.46 17.75
N TYR A 324 5.37 -0.34 17.63
CA TYR A 324 4.51 0.12 18.71
C TYR A 324 3.12 -0.55 18.73
N ILE A 325 2.34 -0.46 17.65
CA ILE A 325 0.97 -0.99 17.57
C ILE A 325 0.94 -2.51 17.73
N ILE A 326 1.99 -3.21 17.28
CA ILE A 326 2.05 -4.68 17.38
C ILE A 326 1.96 -5.18 18.83
N ARG A 327 2.35 -4.35 19.81
CA ARG A 327 2.27 -4.65 21.25
C ARG A 327 0.86 -4.84 21.79
N ALA A 328 -0.14 -4.29 21.10
CA ALA A 328 -1.53 -4.57 21.44
C ALA A 328 -1.94 -6.02 21.08
N LYS A 329 -1.24 -6.64 20.12
CA LYS A 329 -1.53 -8.00 19.65
C LYS A 329 -0.60 -9.05 20.26
N ARG A 330 0.70 -8.74 20.40
CA ARG A 330 1.72 -9.67 20.92
C ARG A 330 2.98 -8.94 21.35
N GLU A 331 3.79 -9.63 22.15
CA GLU A 331 5.17 -9.21 22.42
C GLU A 331 6.03 -9.25 21.14
N TRP A 332 7.14 -8.50 21.17
CA TRP A 332 8.10 -8.48 20.08
C TRP A 332 8.75 -9.84 19.88
N ASN A 333 8.90 -10.22 18.61
CA ASN A 333 9.73 -11.35 18.24
C ASN A 333 11.23 -10.93 18.22
N GLN A 334 12.11 -11.90 17.94
CA GLN A 334 13.56 -11.65 17.92
C GLN A 334 13.96 -10.58 16.90
N PHE A 335 13.34 -10.56 15.71
CA PHE A 335 13.66 -9.59 14.65
C PHE A 335 13.20 -8.18 15.01
N GLU A 336 12.00 -8.02 15.54
CA GLU A 336 11.47 -6.74 16.04
C GLU A 336 12.32 -6.20 17.19
N THR A 337 12.80 -7.09 18.07
CA THR A 337 13.71 -6.74 19.16
C THR A 337 15.05 -6.21 18.61
N MET A 338 15.61 -6.89 17.61
CA MET A 338 16.85 -6.45 16.93
C MET A 338 16.66 -5.11 16.21
N LEU A 339 15.56 -4.94 15.48
CA LEU A 339 15.23 -3.69 14.79
C LEU A 339 15.11 -2.53 15.78
N ALA A 340 14.34 -2.72 16.86
CA ALA A 340 14.18 -1.72 17.89
C ALA A 340 15.52 -1.36 18.58
N GLN A 341 16.39 -2.35 18.82
CA GLN A 341 17.71 -2.12 19.40
C GLN A 341 18.62 -1.35 18.45
N LYS A 342 18.58 -1.63 17.14
CA LYS A 342 19.35 -0.90 16.13
C LYS A 342 18.87 0.54 16.01
N ILE A 343 17.56 0.79 15.90
CA ILE A 343 16.99 2.15 15.87
C ILE A 343 17.38 2.93 17.13
N LYS A 344 17.34 2.29 18.30
CA LYS A 344 17.74 2.91 19.56
C LYS A 344 19.23 3.29 19.57
N THR A 345 20.09 2.38 19.10
CA THR A 345 21.54 2.62 18.99
C THR A 345 21.81 3.78 18.04
N TYR A 346 21.16 3.79 16.88
CA TYR A 346 21.26 4.88 15.92
C TYR A 346 20.86 6.23 16.52
N PHE A 347 19.75 6.28 17.24
CA PHE A 347 19.32 7.49 17.94
C PHE A 347 20.31 7.95 19.01
N ASP A 348 21.06 7.04 19.65
CA ASP A 348 22.04 7.36 20.67
C ASP A 348 23.38 7.84 20.09
N GLU A 349 23.73 7.41 18.88
CA GLU A 349 25.00 7.75 18.21
C GLU A 349 24.94 9.03 17.34
N THR A 350 23.74 9.54 17.04
CA THR A 350 23.53 10.61 16.05
C THR A 350 22.94 11.91 16.63
N GLN A 351 23.20 13.03 15.95
CA GLN A 351 22.68 14.35 16.33
C GLN A 351 21.27 14.63 15.75
N ILE A 352 20.32 13.74 16.02
CA ILE A 352 18.92 13.94 15.63
C ILE A 352 18.26 14.97 16.56
N PRO A 353 17.38 15.85 16.05
CA PRO A 353 16.64 16.78 16.90
C PRO A 353 15.85 16.05 18.00
N GLN A 354 16.00 16.55 19.22
CA GLN A 354 15.42 15.90 20.40
C GLN A 354 13.89 15.78 20.33
N PHE A 355 13.22 16.75 19.70
CA PHE A 355 11.77 16.71 19.48
C PHE A 355 11.32 15.56 18.56
N TYR A 356 12.19 15.07 17.66
CA TYR A 356 11.92 13.94 16.79
C TYR A 356 12.30 12.61 17.47
N LYS A 357 13.46 12.57 18.13
CA LYS A 357 13.98 11.40 18.83
C LYS A 357 13.10 10.95 20.00
N GLN A 358 12.73 11.86 20.90
CA GLN A 358 12.09 11.48 22.18
C GLN A 358 10.72 10.80 22.01
N PRO A 359 9.79 11.31 21.19
CA PRO A 359 8.49 10.65 21.01
C PRO A 359 8.62 9.26 20.39
N LEU A 360 9.52 9.08 19.40
CA LEU A 360 9.76 7.78 18.78
C LEU A 360 10.36 6.76 19.76
N LEU A 361 11.35 7.17 20.58
CA LEU A 361 11.86 6.33 21.67
C LEU A 361 10.79 6.01 22.72
N GLY A 362 9.90 6.96 22.99
CA GLY A 362 8.78 6.76 23.89
C GLY A 362 7.82 5.68 23.38
N PHE A 363 7.43 5.72 22.10
CA PHE A 363 6.66 4.64 21.46
C PHE A 363 7.42 3.31 21.46
N LEU A 364 8.72 3.31 21.13
CA LEU A 364 9.58 2.12 21.19
C LEU A 364 9.73 1.56 22.59
N SER A 365 9.66 2.38 23.64
CA SER A 365 9.72 1.89 25.02
C SER A 365 8.38 1.41 25.57
N ASN A 366 7.26 1.80 24.94
CA ASN A 366 5.89 1.58 25.43
C ASN A 366 5.65 2.14 26.84
N LYS A 367 6.28 3.28 27.17
CA LYS A 367 6.22 3.89 28.50
C LYS A 367 5.36 5.15 28.59
N HIS A 368 4.78 5.61 27.47
CA HIS A 368 3.88 6.77 27.50
C HIS A 368 2.66 6.46 28.37
N ALA A 369 2.39 7.32 29.36
CA ALA A 369 1.21 7.16 30.22
C ALA A 369 -0.11 7.27 29.43
N LEU A 370 -0.13 8.06 28.36
CA LEU A 370 -1.29 8.25 27.48
C LEU A 370 -1.53 7.07 26.51
N CYS A 371 -0.44 6.46 26.03
CA CYS A 371 -0.43 5.56 24.87
C CYS A 371 0.29 4.24 25.19
N LYS A 372 0.13 3.73 26.40
CA LYS A 372 0.69 2.41 26.74
C LYS A 372 -0.24 1.31 26.23
N LEU A 373 0.28 0.45 25.35
CA LEU A 373 -0.45 -0.70 24.81
C LEU A 373 -0.02 -1.99 25.52
N VAL A 374 -0.96 -2.84 25.87
CA VAL A 374 -0.71 -4.20 26.40
C VAL A 374 -1.56 -5.22 25.63
N THR A 375 -1.19 -6.50 25.74
CA THR A 375 -2.04 -7.58 25.24
C THR A 375 -3.40 -7.50 25.92
N ASP A 376 -4.48 -7.69 25.16
CA ASP A 376 -5.89 -7.63 25.60
C ASP A 376 -6.50 -6.21 25.76
N ASP A 377 -5.81 -5.15 25.33
CA ASP A 377 -6.42 -3.83 25.21
C ASP A 377 -7.62 -3.84 24.23
N ASP A 378 -8.67 -3.08 24.55
CA ASP A 378 -9.84 -2.99 23.68
C ASP A 378 -9.55 -2.26 22.35
N ASN A 379 -10.35 -2.56 21.33
CA ASN A 379 -10.18 -1.95 20.00
C ASN A 379 -10.25 -0.42 20.06
N LYS A 380 -11.08 0.13 20.96
CA LYS A 380 -11.21 1.58 21.15
C LYS A 380 -9.87 2.21 21.55
N LYS A 381 -9.18 1.65 22.54
CA LYS A 381 -7.88 2.13 23.01
C LYS A 381 -6.81 1.98 21.92
N ILE A 382 -6.86 0.91 21.12
CA ILE A 382 -5.96 0.72 19.98
C ILE A 382 -6.19 1.81 18.92
N PHE A 383 -7.44 2.08 18.55
CA PHE A 383 -7.82 3.13 17.60
C PHE A 383 -7.44 4.53 18.08
N MET A 384 -7.71 4.85 19.35
CA MET A 384 -7.29 6.13 19.94
C MET A 384 -5.75 6.26 19.92
N SER A 385 -5.05 5.19 20.29
CA SER A 385 -3.59 5.15 20.30
C SER A 385 -2.97 5.29 18.91
N SER A 386 -3.59 4.72 17.87
CA SER A 386 -3.13 4.88 16.49
C SER A 386 -3.29 6.31 16.01
N VAL A 387 -4.44 6.94 16.29
CA VAL A 387 -4.68 8.36 15.95
C VAL A 387 -3.69 9.27 16.67
N ILE A 388 -3.48 9.09 17.98
CA ILE A 388 -2.47 9.85 18.73
C ILE A 388 -1.08 9.67 18.13
N ALA A 389 -0.69 8.43 17.81
CA ALA A 389 0.61 8.16 17.19
C ALA A 389 0.75 8.84 15.82
N HIS A 390 -0.30 8.88 15.00
CA HIS A 390 -0.28 9.59 13.71
C HIS A 390 -0.18 11.12 13.90
N ILE A 391 -0.93 11.70 14.86
CA ILE A 391 -0.81 13.13 15.21
C ILE A 391 0.65 13.46 15.53
N VAL A 392 1.29 12.63 16.37
CA VAL A 392 2.69 12.83 16.76
C VAL A 392 3.62 12.66 15.58
N ALA A 393 3.49 11.58 14.80
CA ALA A 393 4.33 11.30 13.64
C ALA A 393 4.34 12.43 12.61
N LEU A 394 3.18 13.02 12.35
CA LEU A 394 3.06 14.18 11.46
C LEU A 394 3.83 15.38 12.03
N HIS A 395 3.52 15.77 13.26
CA HIS A 395 3.99 17.04 13.84
C HIS A 395 5.44 17.02 14.32
N ILE A 396 6.07 15.86 14.49
CA ILE A 396 7.53 15.76 14.66
C ILE A 396 8.27 15.84 13.32
N SER A 397 7.62 15.50 12.21
CA SER A 397 8.27 15.34 10.89
C SER A 397 8.20 16.58 10.03
N VAL A 398 7.15 17.40 10.17
CA VAL A 398 7.00 18.66 9.43
C VAL A 398 7.82 19.78 10.08
N PRO A 399 8.22 20.82 9.33
CA PRO A 399 8.89 21.99 9.91
C PRO A 399 8.08 22.62 11.04
N GLN A 400 8.74 23.08 12.09
CA GLN A 400 8.10 23.74 13.24
C GLN A 400 7.14 24.87 12.83
N ASN A 401 7.53 25.64 11.82
CA ASN A 401 6.80 26.78 11.29
C ASN A 401 5.68 26.42 10.29
N SER A 402 5.33 25.14 10.14
CA SER A 402 4.26 24.72 9.25
C SER A 402 2.86 24.90 9.84
N SER A 403 2.71 24.77 11.17
CA SER A 403 1.44 24.93 11.85
C SER A 403 1.63 25.22 13.35
N PRO A 404 0.62 25.80 14.03
CA PRO A 404 0.63 25.93 15.48
C PRO A 404 0.81 24.57 16.18
N LEU A 405 0.18 23.50 15.67
CA LEU A 405 0.31 22.15 16.22
C LEU A 405 1.75 21.61 16.10
N ALA A 406 2.47 21.89 15.01
CA ALA A 406 3.88 21.54 14.86
C ALA A 406 4.74 22.31 15.86
N THR A 407 4.44 23.60 16.07
CA THR A 407 5.08 24.40 17.11
C THR A 407 4.80 23.86 18.52
N TYR A 408 3.57 23.43 18.83
CA TYR A 408 3.23 22.81 20.11
C TYR A 408 3.96 21.48 20.32
N MET A 409 4.19 20.71 19.25
CA MET A 409 4.91 19.43 19.35
C MET A 409 6.42 19.61 19.53
N GLN A 410 7.01 20.67 18.97
CA GLN A 410 8.47 20.84 18.92
C GLN A 410 9.02 21.87 19.92
N GLU A 411 8.24 22.89 20.31
CA GLU A 411 8.66 23.97 21.23
C GLU A 411 7.58 24.38 22.24
N LEU A 412 6.85 23.43 22.82
CA LEU A 412 5.71 23.67 23.73
C LEU A 412 6.03 24.67 24.85
N GLN A 413 7.25 24.65 25.40
CA GLN A 413 7.71 25.54 26.48
C GLN A 413 7.65 27.03 26.10
N THR A 414 7.68 27.36 24.81
CA THR A 414 7.62 28.74 24.31
C THR A 414 6.18 29.22 24.06
N CYS A 415 5.20 28.32 24.14
CA CYS A 415 3.83 28.61 23.73
C CYS A 415 2.98 29.31 24.80
N HIS A 416 3.54 29.54 25.99
CA HIS A 416 2.90 30.23 27.11
C HIS A 416 2.44 31.67 26.78
N ASP A 417 3.15 32.33 25.86
CA ASP A 417 2.89 33.73 25.47
C ASP A 417 2.01 33.84 24.22
N TYR A 418 1.49 32.73 23.70
CA TYR A 418 0.63 32.68 22.51
C TYR A 418 -0.75 32.15 22.84
N PHE A 419 -1.73 32.46 21.99
CA PHE A 419 -3.07 31.88 22.08
C PHE A 419 -3.03 30.41 21.65
N ILE A 420 -3.61 29.54 22.47
CA ILE A 420 -3.65 28.10 22.21
C ILE A 420 -4.96 27.73 21.53
N LEU A 421 -4.86 26.89 20.50
CA LEU A 421 -6.00 26.35 19.77
C LEU A 421 -6.99 25.63 20.70
N ALA A 422 -8.28 25.72 20.38
CA ALA A 422 -9.38 25.14 21.13
C ALA A 422 -9.46 25.53 22.62
N CYS A 423 -8.65 26.49 23.10
CA CYS A 423 -8.82 27.02 24.46
C CYS A 423 -10.06 27.92 24.55
N PRO A 424 -10.76 27.92 25.71
CA PRO A 424 -11.87 28.82 25.98
C PRO A 424 -11.53 30.29 25.72
N SER A 425 -12.51 31.04 25.24
CA SER A 425 -12.47 32.51 25.18
C SER A 425 -13.09 33.09 26.45
N ASP A 426 -12.90 34.40 26.67
CA ASP A 426 -13.63 35.16 27.69
C ASP A 426 -15.14 35.17 27.36
N GLU A 427 -15.86 34.17 27.89
CA GLU A 427 -17.29 33.93 27.62
C GLU A 427 -18.14 35.17 27.90
N LEU A 428 -17.81 35.94 28.94
CA LEU A 428 -18.51 37.16 29.27
C LEU A 428 -18.37 38.20 28.17
N THR A 429 -17.18 38.37 27.59
CA THR A 429 -16.97 39.29 26.48
C THR A 429 -17.59 38.79 25.18
N VAL A 430 -17.53 37.49 24.91
CA VAL A 430 -18.20 36.87 23.74
C VAL A 430 -19.70 37.10 23.79
N ILE A 431 -20.36 36.78 24.93
CA ILE A 431 -21.79 36.99 25.13
C ILE A 431 -22.13 38.49 25.03
N THR A 432 -21.31 39.36 25.65
CA THR A 432 -21.50 40.81 25.58
C THR A 432 -21.49 41.30 24.14
N ASN A 433 -20.53 40.86 23.32
CA ASN A 433 -20.41 41.25 21.91
C ASN A 433 -21.54 40.70 21.02
N ALA A 434 -22.05 39.50 21.32
CA ALA A 434 -23.17 38.91 20.61
C ALA A 434 -24.50 39.64 20.88
N ILE A 435 -24.71 40.14 22.10
CA ILE A 435 -25.93 40.88 22.49
C ILE A 435 -25.91 42.32 21.94
N ILE A 436 -24.74 42.88 21.64
CA ILE A 436 -24.58 44.25 21.12
C ILE A 436 -25.06 44.39 19.65
N ASP A 437 -25.27 43.30 18.91
CA ASP A 437 -25.65 43.37 17.49
C ASP A 437 -27.14 43.75 17.25
N GLU A 438 -27.30 44.77 16.40
CA GLU A 438 -28.48 45.40 15.76
C GLU A 438 -29.78 45.74 16.54
N GLU A 439 -30.17 45.04 17.61
CA GLU A 439 -31.48 45.29 18.27
C GLU A 439 -31.45 46.29 19.44
N TYR A 440 -30.31 46.46 20.12
CA TYR A 440 -30.24 47.25 21.35
C TYR A 440 -29.23 48.39 21.19
N ASN A 441 -29.66 49.64 21.38
CA ASN A 441 -28.81 50.84 21.32
C ASN A 441 -27.88 50.94 22.57
N GLY A 442 -27.01 49.94 22.70
CA GLY A 442 -26.09 49.66 23.81
C GLY A 442 -26.71 48.88 24.98
N ILE A 443 -25.87 48.11 25.67
CA ILE A 443 -26.26 47.32 26.84
C ILE A 443 -25.49 47.71 28.11
N THR A 444 -26.01 47.32 29.27
CA THR A 444 -25.34 47.50 30.58
C THR A 444 -25.43 46.19 31.36
N ARG A 445 -24.31 45.75 31.93
CA ARG A 445 -24.22 44.55 32.75
C ARG A 445 -24.52 44.89 34.20
N TYR A 446 -25.26 43.99 34.84
CA TYR A 446 -25.54 43.99 36.27
C TYR A 446 -25.19 42.62 36.83
N GLN A 447 -24.93 42.56 38.13
CA GLN A 447 -24.64 41.35 38.86
C GLN A 447 -25.70 41.14 39.94
N CYS A 448 -26.27 39.94 40.00
CA CYS A 448 -27.14 39.52 41.08
C CYS A 448 -26.33 39.27 42.36
N LYS A 449 -26.96 39.33 43.54
CA LYS A 449 -26.32 38.99 44.82
C LYS A 449 -25.65 37.61 44.86
N CYS A 450 -26.05 36.66 44.01
CA CYS A 450 -25.43 35.34 43.90
C CYS A 450 -24.19 35.30 42.99
N GLY A 451 -23.84 36.41 42.35
CA GLY A 451 -22.70 36.52 41.43
C GLY A 451 -23.07 36.46 39.94
N GLU A 452 -24.29 36.01 39.60
CA GLU A 452 -24.75 35.85 38.22
C GLU A 452 -24.89 37.19 37.47
N ILE A 453 -24.34 37.28 36.26
CA ILE A 453 -24.41 38.48 35.43
C ILE A 453 -25.66 38.47 34.55
N TYR A 454 -26.37 39.59 34.49
CA TYR A 454 -27.51 39.80 33.61
C TYR A 454 -27.39 41.11 32.83
N PHE A 455 -27.99 41.15 31.64
CA PHE A 455 -27.87 42.25 30.69
C PHE A 455 -29.14 43.10 30.64
N VAL A 456 -28.98 44.42 30.51
CA VAL A 456 -30.07 45.39 30.41
C VAL A 456 -29.90 46.21 29.14
N GLY A 457 -30.93 46.20 28.28
CA GLY A 457 -30.96 46.85 26.96
C GLY A 457 -31.26 48.36 26.95
N GLU A 458 -32.09 48.83 26.01
CA GLU A 458 -32.25 50.22 25.52
C GLU A 458 -32.16 51.39 26.53
N ALA A 459 -32.55 51.23 27.79
CA ALA A 459 -32.48 52.31 28.78
C ALA A 459 -31.19 52.28 29.63
N GLY A 460 -30.45 51.16 29.65
CA GLY A 460 -29.29 50.90 30.51
C GLY A 460 -29.61 50.87 32.03
N ARG A 461 -30.89 51.09 32.39
CA ARG A 461 -31.43 51.02 33.74
C ARG A 461 -32.38 49.84 33.83
N ALA A 462 -32.22 49.02 34.87
CA ALA A 462 -33.02 47.82 35.05
C ALA A 462 -34.43 48.18 35.58
N SER A 463 -35.33 48.71 34.76
CA SER A 463 -36.63 49.23 35.24
C SER A 463 -37.68 48.15 35.61
N HIS A 464 -37.46 46.91 35.21
CA HIS A 464 -38.38 45.79 35.43
C HIS A 464 -37.78 44.79 36.42
N ILE A 465 -38.64 44.19 37.25
CA ILE A 465 -38.25 43.08 38.12
C ILE A 465 -38.36 41.78 37.33
N ALA A 466 -37.31 40.95 37.39
CA ALA A 466 -37.26 39.60 36.83
C ALA A 466 -36.67 38.63 37.87
N GLN A 467 -36.54 37.35 37.51
CA GLN A 467 -35.89 36.34 38.36
C GLN A 467 -34.51 35.96 37.81
N CYS A 468 -33.53 35.82 38.70
CA CYS A 468 -32.19 35.33 38.38
C CYS A 468 -32.24 33.87 37.89
N SER A 469 -31.58 33.58 36.77
CA SER A 469 -31.44 32.22 36.22
C SER A 469 -30.80 31.23 37.21
N ALA A 470 -29.82 31.69 37.99
CA ALA A 470 -29.07 30.86 38.92
C ALA A 470 -29.77 30.68 40.29
N CYS A 471 -30.05 31.78 41.00
CA CYS A 471 -30.58 31.70 42.38
C CYS A 471 -32.10 31.88 42.49
N ARG A 472 -32.79 32.18 41.38
CA ARG A 472 -34.24 32.52 41.33
C ARG A 472 -34.67 33.73 42.16
N GLY A 473 -33.71 34.46 42.76
CA GLY A 473 -33.98 35.71 43.46
C GLY A 473 -34.39 36.82 42.50
N GLU A 474 -35.06 37.85 43.02
CA GLU A 474 -35.47 39.02 42.24
C GLU A 474 -34.25 39.81 41.72
N ILE A 475 -34.31 40.27 40.48
CA ILE A 475 -33.31 41.11 39.83
C ILE A 475 -33.98 42.30 39.12
N GLY A 476 -33.27 43.43 39.01
CA GLY A 476 -33.77 44.64 38.34
C GLY A 476 -34.57 45.57 39.27
N GLY A 477 -35.63 46.19 38.76
CA GLY A 477 -36.46 47.17 39.47
C GLY A 477 -36.04 48.65 39.32
N ASN A 478 -37.04 49.55 39.27
CA ASN A 478 -36.82 51.01 39.24
C ASN A 478 -35.90 51.48 40.38
N GLU A 479 -36.08 50.90 41.57
CA GLU A 479 -35.04 50.82 42.60
C GLU A 479 -34.39 49.44 42.49
N LEU A 480 -33.07 49.42 42.33
CA LEU A 480 -32.32 48.19 42.13
C LEU A 480 -32.48 47.28 43.36
N VAL A 481 -32.93 46.04 43.15
CA VAL A 481 -33.10 45.05 44.22
C VAL A 481 -31.83 44.93 45.07
N GLU A 482 -32.01 44.88 46.40
CA GLU A 482 -30.91 44.84 47.37
C GLU A 482 -29.93 43.69 47.10
N GLY A 483 -28.63 44.02 47.06
CA GLY A 483 -27.55 43.08 46.76
C GLY A 483 -27.22 42.94 45.27
N ASN A 484 -28.02 43.52 44.37
CA ASN A 484 -27.64 43.62 42.96
C ASN A 484 -26.75 44.84 42.71
N THR A 485 -25.77 44.69 41.82
CA THR A 485 -24.78 45.73 41.54
C THR A 485 -24.70 46.01 40.05
N ARG A 486 -24.66 47.29 39.67
CA ARG A 486 -24.39 47.69 38.28
C ARG A 486 -22.88 47.60 38.01
N LEU A 487 -22.48 46.91 36.95
CA LEU A 487 -21.07 46.69 36.64
C LEU A 487 -20.48 47.77 35.72
N ASP A 488 -21.27 48.30 34.78
CA ASP A 488 -20.78 49.28 33.81
C ASP A 488 -21.22 50.71 34.14
N SER A 489 -20.26 51.65 34.16
CA SER A 489 -20.52 53.07 34.40
C SER A 489 -21.26 53.77 33.24
N ARG A 490 -21.09 53.26 32.02
CA ARG A 490 -21.77 53.68 30.79
C ARG A 490 -22.25 52.46 30.02
N LYS A 491 -23.17 52.66 29.08
CA LYS A 491 -23.57 51.59 28.16
C LYS A 491 -22.39 51.16 27.30
N ILE A 492 -22.31 49.88 27.05
CA ILE A 492 -21.41 49.29 26.06
C ILE A 492 -22.12 49.39 24.71
N THR A 493 -21.59 50.22 23.81
CA THR A 493 -22.19 50.53 22.50
C THR A 493 -21.35 50.05 21.32
N GLN A 494 -20.18 49.48 21.60
CA GLN A 494 -19.24 48.95 20.62
C GLN A 494 -18.74 47.60 21.11
N LYS A 495 -18.34 46.73 20.19
CA LYS A 495 -17.71 45.46 20.53
C LYS A 495 -16.48 45.73 21.40
N ILE A 496 -16.39 45.04 22.52
CA ILE A 496 -15.26 45.10 23.45
C ILE A 496 -14.25 44.00 23.09
N ASP A 497 -12.96 44.32 23.18
CA ASP A 497 -11.90 43.35 22.93
C ASP A 497 -11.99 42.19 23.93
N ALA A 498 -11.99 40.95 23.42
CA ALA A 498 -11.98 39.75 24.23
C ALA A 498 -10.74 39.73 25.14
N LYS A 499 -10.94 39.50 26.45
CA LYS A 499 -9.82 39.36 27.40
C LYS A 499 -9.30 37.93 27.43
N ASP A 500 -9.15 37.35 26.25
CA ASP A 500 -8.64 36.00 26.10
C ASP A 500 -7.22 35.95 26.68
N GLN A 501 -6.93 34.86 27.38
CA GLN A 501 -5.63 34.68 28.02
C GLN A 501 -4.68 33.94 27.08
N HIS A 502 -3.42 34.39 27.03
CA HIS A 502 -2.33 33.65 26.41
C HIS A 502 -2.03 32.38 27.22
N GLY A 503 -1.49 31.35 26.59
CA GLY A 503 -1.14 30.08 27.20
C GLY A 503 -2.33 29.12 27.30
N TYR A 504 -2.06 27.89 27.72
CA TYR A 504 -3.10 26.89 27.87
C TYR A 504 -3.94 27.15 29.12
N ILE A 505 -5.26 27.17 28.94
CA ILE A 505 -6.23 27.34 30.01
C ILE A 505 -6.71 25.95 30.42
N VAL A 506 -6.45 25.59 31.69
CA VAL A 506 -6.93 24.32 32.25
C VAL A 506 -8.45 24.42 32.43
N GLU A 507 -9.17 23.59 31.68
CA GLU A 507 -10.63 23.50 31.72
C GLU A 507 -11.12 22.20 32.38
N GLU A 508 -12.30 22.28 32.98
CA GLU A 508 -13.03 21.10 33.45
C GLU A 508 -13.57 20.29 32.26
N LYS A 509 -13.82 19.01 32.49
CA LYS A 509 -14.40 18.13 31.47
C LYS A 509 -15.82 18.58 31.12
N ASN A 510 -16.00 19.13 29.92
CA ASN A 510 -17.33 19.45 29.41
C ASN A 510 -18.05 18.20 28.86
N THR A 511 -19.13 17.79 29.52
CA THR A 511 -19.91 16.59 29.17
C THR A 511 -20.95 16.81 28.08
N GLU A 512 -21.17 18.04 27.60
CA GLU A 512 -22.13 18.33 26.54
C GLU A 512 -21.57 17.96 25.18
N ASN A 513 -22.18 16.97 24.52
CA ASN A 513 -21.68 16.44 23.25
C ASN A 513 -21.51 17.52 22.18
N PHE A 514 -22.45 18.47 22.10
CA PHE A 514 -22.47 19.52 21.06
C PHE A 514 -21.80 20.83 21.50
N TYR A 515 -21.06 20.83 22.61
CA TYR A 515 -20.29 22.00 23.01
C TYR A 515 -19.29 22.39 21.92
N SER A 516 -19.19 23.69 21.69
CA SER A 516 -18.26 24.31 20.75
C SER A 516 -17.94 25.72 21.25
N ILE A 517 -16.87 26.30 20.72
CA ILE A 517 -16.44 27.65 21.04
C ILE A 517 -16.25 28.46 19.77
N ARG A 518 -16.46 29.78 19.88
CA ARG A 518 -16.36 30.73 18.77
C ARG A 518 -17.25 30.29 17.59
N SER A 519 -16.76 30.40 16.36
CA SER A 519 -17.47 30.01 15.13
C SER A 519 -17.26 28.55 14.69
N MET A 520 -16.61 27.72 15.52
CA MET A 520 -16.33 26.32 15.14
C MET A 520 -17.58 25.45 15.22
N SER A 521 -17.69 24.47 14.32
CA SER A 521 -18.65 23.38 14.51
C SER A 521 -18.26 22.52 15.73
N PRO A 522 -19.21 21.84 16.39
CA PRO A 522 -18.89 20.91 17.48
C PRO A 522 -17.87 19.84 17.09
N ALA A 523 -17.97 19.29 15.87
CA ALA A 523 -17.00 18.32 15.38
C ALA A 523 -15.60 18.94 15.25
N SER A 524 -15.48 20.12 14.65
CA SER A 524 -14.20 20.82 14.47
C SER A 524 -13.53 21.15 15.80
N TYR A 525 -14.30 21.65 16.77
CA TYR A 525 -13.82 21.90 18.12
C TYR A 525 -13.26 20.63 18.76
N ARG A 526 -14.06 19.56 18.81
CA ARG A 526 -13.66 18.30 19.45
C ARG A 526 -12.43 17.67 18.80
N ILE A 527 -12.27 17.79 17.48
CA ILE A 527 -11.10 17.28 16.75
C ILE A 527 -9.84 18.07 17.09
N ILE A 528 -9.88 19.41 17.00
CA ILE A 528 -8.71 20.25 17.35
C ILE A 528 -8.35 20.07 18.83
N HIS A 529 -9.35 20.04 19.71
CA HIS A 529 -9.15 19.87 21.15
C HIS A 529 -8.45 18.54 21.46
N LEU A 530 -8.90 17.45 20.83
CA LEU A 530 -8.23 16.15 20.90
C LEU A 530 -6.78 16.22 20.41
N PHE A 531 -6.50 16.91 19.29
CA PHE A 531 -5.14 17.04 18.75
C PHE A 531 -4.22 17.80 19.70
N VAL A 532 -4.70 18.89 20.30
CA VAL A 532 -3.95 19.67 21.29
C VAL A 532 -3.63 18.81 22.52
N HIS A 533 -4.60 18.06 23.04
CA HIS A 533 -4.37 17.19 24.20
C HIS A 533 -3.49 15.97 23.89
N ALA A 534 -3.54 15.44 22.68
CA ALA A 534 -2.63 14.37 22.26
C ALA A 534 -1.17 14.86 22.30
N ILE A 535 -0.91 16.07 21.79
CA ILE A 535 0.42 16.70 21.78
C ILE A 535 0.92 17.03 23.19
N ILE A 536 0.06 17.57 24.06
CA ILE A 536 0.44 17.87 25.45
C ILE A 536 0.67 16.56 26.22
N GLY A 537 -0.24 15.60 26.08
CA GLY A 537 -0.24 14.35 26.85
C GLY A 537 0.91 13.41 26.49
N ILE A 538 1.35 13.35 25.23
CA ILE A 538 2.51 12.53 24.84
C ILE A 538 3.82 13.07 25.42
N GLN A 539 3.89 14.39 25.61
CA GLN A 539 5.02 15.09 26.21
C GLN A 539 4.97 15.07 27.74
N ALA A 540 3.90 14.52 28.36
CA ALA A 540 3.74 14.46 29.81
C ALA A 540 4.11 13.06 30.38
N PRO A 541 4.71 13.00 31.59
CA PRO A 541 5.24 14.13 32.37
C PRO A 541 6.57 14.62 31.79
N SER A 542 6.76 15.94 31.72
CA SER A 542 8.07 16.54 31.42
C SER A 542 8.22 17.95 31.99
N GLU A 543 9.47 18.41 32.07
CA GLU A 543 9.78 19.79 32.44
C GLU A 543 9.21 20.79 31.41
N VAL A 544 9.12 20.39 30.14
CA VAL A 544 8.52 21.19 29.06
C VAL A 544 7.03 21.46 29.34
N VAL A 545 6.27 20.41 29.67
CA VAL A 545 4.85 20.54 30.05
C VAL A 545 4.69 21.35 31.33
N SER A 546 5.59 21.17 32.30
CA SER A 546 5.58 21.94 33.56
C SER A 546 5.75 23.45 33.33
N LYS A 547 6.57 23.85 32.36
CA LYS A 547 6.81 25.26 31.99
C LYS A 547 5.69 25.86 31.15
N PHE A 548 4.98 25.03 30.39
CA PHE A 548 3.89 25.47 29.52
C PHE A 548 2.64 25.88 30.30
N ILE A 549 2.33 25.21 31.41
CA ILE A 549 1.12 25.47 32.20
C ILE A 549 1.32 26.71 33.05
N LYS A 550 0.61 27.79 32.71
CA LYS A 550 0.55 29.03 33.50
C LYS A 550 0.12 28.74 34.93
N HIS A 551 0.88 29.25 35.89
CA HIS A 551 0.56 29.22 37.31
C HIS A 551 -0.90 29.64 37.61
N ASN A 552 -1.75 28.69 38.03
CA ASN A 552 -2.58 28.68 39.24
C ASN A 552 -3.63 27.59 39.13
N VAL A 553 -3.16 26.34 39.15
CA VAL A 553 -4.03 25.17 39.29
C VAL A 553 -4.86 25.22 40.59
N LYS A 554 -4.45 26.05 41.56
CA LYS A 554 -5.13 26.26 42.84
C LYS A 554 -6.34 27.19 42.82
N GLU A 555 -6.52 28.05 41.81
CA GLU A 555 -7.65 29.02 41.79
C GLU A 555 -8.89 28.47 41.09
N ASN A 556 -8.76 27.41 40.28
CA ASN A 556 -9.85 26.85 39.47
C ASN A 556 -10.43 25.51 39.98
N ASN A 557 -10.27 25.15 41.27
CA ASN A 557 -10.81 23.90 41.83
C ASN A 557 -10.40 22.61 41.08
N THR A 558 -9.31 22.61 40.31
CA THR A 558 -8.85 21.41 39.61
C THR A 558 -7.83 20.67 40.47
N ASN A 559 -8.00 19.35 40.65
CA ASN A 559 -7.12 18.49 41.45
C ASN A 559 -5.75 18.21 40.82
N LEU A 560 -5.26 19.08 39.93
CA LEU A 560 -3.96 18.91 39.28
C LEU A 560 -2.88 19.45 40.23
N ASN A 561 -1.89 18.64 40.59
CA ASN A 561 -0.83 19.00 41.55
C ASN A 561 0.52 19.22 40.85
N GLY A 562 0.64 18.90 39.56
CA GLY A 562 1.84 19.12 38.74
C GLY A 562 1.75 18.50 37.35
N ALA A 563 2.88 18.45 36.63
CA ALA A 563 2.94 17.86 35.28
C ALA A 563 2.71 16.33 35.25
N GLU A 564 2.82 15.65 36.39
CA GLU A 564 2.49 14.23 36.53
C GLU A 564 1.00 13.95 36.31
N ASP A 565 0.14 14.93 36.63
CA ASP A 565 -1.31 14.79 36.46
C ASP A 565 -1.78 15.15 35.04
N MET A 566 -0.88 15.65 34.18
CA MET A 566 -1.24 16.12 32.84
C MET A 566 -1.52 14.99 31.85
N ALA A 567 -0.80 13.87 31.92
CA ALA A 567 -1.12 12.72 31.07
C ALA A 567 -2.51 12.13 31.39
N PRO A 568 -2.86 11.88 32.67
CA PRO A 568 -4.23 11.51 33.05
C PRO A 568 -5.29 12.57 32.65
N PHE A 569 -4.99 13.85 32.80
CA PHE A 569 -5.86 14.95 32.39
C PHE A 569 -6.15 14.95 30.89
N CYS A 570 -5.10 14.87 30.06
CA CYS A 570 -5.24 14.77 28.61
C CYS A 570 -5.99 13.50 28.21
N ALA A 571 -5.72 12.35 28.84
CA ALA A 571 -6.42 11.10 28.56
C ALA A 571 -7.93 11.22 28.84
N MET A 572 -8.31 11.88 29.93
CA MET A 572 -9.71 12.13 30.28
C MET A 572 -10.42 12.94 29.20
N HIS A 573 -9.81 14.04 28.74
CA HIS A 573 -10.38 14.92 27.73
C HIS A 573 -10.41 14.28 26.34
N ILE A 574 -9.34 13.62 25.91
CA ILE A 574 -9.30 12.87 24.65
C ILE A 574 -10.42 11.82 24.61
N ASN A 575 -10.64 11.07 25.70
CA ASN A 575 -11.73 10.10 25.76
C ASN A 575 -13.11 10.78 25.74
N ASN A 576 -13.23 11.96 26.35
CA ASN A 576 -14.46 12.75 26.30
C ASN A 576 -14.76 13.21 24.86
N ASP A 577 -13.78 13.80 24.19
CA ASP A 577 -13.91 14.29 22.82
C ASP A 577 -14.19 13.15 21.85
N TRP A 578 -13.52 12.02 22.02
CA TRP A 578 -13.78 10.82 21.23
C TRP A 578 -15.24 10.35 21.36
N ASN A 579 -15.77 10.28 22.58
CA ASN A 579 -17.16 9.88 22.79
C ASN A 579 -18.16 10.92 22.24
N ALA A 580 -17.88 12.21 22.43
CA ALA A 580 -18.69 13.29 21.87
C ALA A 580 -18.71 13.22 20.33
N LEU A 581 -17.55 12.99 19.69
CA LEU A 581 -17.43 12.86 18.25
C LEU A 581 -18.24 11.68 17.70
N LYS A 582 -18.26 10.53 18.37
CA LYS A 582 -19.13 9.41 17.96
C LYS A 582 -20.60 9.78 17.96
N VAL A 583 -21.04 10.60 18.92
CA VAL A 583 -22.42 11.09 19.00
C VAL A 583 -22.69 12.13 17.92
N ILE A 584 -21.80 13.11 17.73
CA ILE A 584 -21.94 14.18 16.73
C ILE A 584 -21.98 13.58 15.31
N LEU A 585 -21.10 12.62 15.03
CA LEU A 585 -20.88 12.04 13.71
C LEU A 585 -21.67 10.75 13.45
N ALA A 586 -22.42 10.28 14.45
CA ALA A 586 -23.21 9.05 14.40
C ALA A 586 -22.42 7.84 13.84
N CYS A 587 -21.25 7.55 14.42
CA CYS A 587 -20.33 6.52 13.93
C CYS A 587 -19.70 5.67 15.06
N GLY A 588 -19.11 4.53 14.68
CA GLY A 588 -18.36 3.64 15.58
C GLY A 588 -16.91 4.10 15.79
N ASP A 589 -16.19 3.43 16.71
CA ASP A 589 -14.80 3.78 17.04
C ASP A 589 -13.84 3.61 15.84
N GLU A 590 -14.05 2.58 15.02
CA GLU A 590 -13.24 2.32 13.82
C GLU A 590 -13.45 3.40 12.75
N GLN A 591 -14.71 3.73 12.42
CA GLN A 591 -15.02 4.75 11.42
C GLN A 591 -14.50 6.13 11.88
N LEU A 592 -14.63 6.44 13.17
CA LEU A 592 -14.07 7.68 13.72
C LEU A 592 -12.54 7.71 13.55
N ALA A 593 -11.85 6.61 13.87
CA ALA A 593 -10.40 6.52 13.70
C ALA A 593 -9.97 6.72 12.25
N LEU A 594 -10.67 6.09 11.30
CA LEU A 594 -10.40 6.23 9.87
C LEU A 594 -10.61 7.67 9.38
N VAL A 595 -11.69 8.33 9.79
CA VAL A 595 -11.91 9.75 9.45
C VAL A 595 -10.84 10.66 10.04
N LEU A 596 -10.42 10.43 11.30
CA LEU A 596 -9.34 11.21 11.91
C LEU A 596 -8.01 10.99 11.20
N HIS A 597 -7.72 9.75 10.78
CA HIS A 597 -6.55 9.46 9.95
C HIS A 597 -6.63 10.10 8.56
N ALA A 598 -7.80 10.15 7.94
CA ALA A 598 -8.01 10.86 6.67
C ALA A 598 -7.76 12.37 6.82
N ILE A 599 -8.25 12.99 7.91
CA ILE A 599 -7.97 14.40 8.24
C ILE A 599 -6.46 14.66 8.36
N LEU A 600 -5.73 13.80 9.08
CA LEU A 600 -4.27 13.91 9.23
C LEU A 600 -3.53 13.71 7.90
N SER A 601 -4.04 12.81 7.05
CA SER A 601 -3.53 12.63 5.68
C SER A 601 -3.70 13.90 4.85
N GLU A 602 -4.90 14.52 4.86
CA GLU A 602 -5.14 15.79 4.15
C GLU A 602 -4.28 16.94 4.67
N MET A 603 -4.05 17.01 5.98
CA MET A 603 -3.13 17.99 6.58
C MET A 603 -1.70 17.84 6.06
N THR A 604 -1.28 16.60 5.82
CA THR A 604 0.05 16.29 5.27
C THR A 604 0.16 16.69 3.81
N GLN A 605 -0.86 16.40 3.01
CA GLN A 605 -0.86 16.63 1.57
C GLN A 605 -1.07 18.11 1.21
N GLN A 606 -1.90 18.82 1.97
CA GLN A 606 -2.28 20.20 1.67
C GLN A 606 -2.12 21.11 2.88
N PRO A 607 -0.90 21.46 3.32
CA PRO A 607 -0.70 22.30 4.51
C PRO A 607 -1.37 23.69 4.39
N LEU A 608 -1.75 24.29 5.52
CA LEU A 608 -2.24 25.67 5.59
C LEU A 608 -1.06 26.65 5.52
N GLN A 609 -1.21 27.73 4.74
CA GLN A 609 -0.17 28.77 4.62
C GLN A 609 -0.48 29.97 5.53
N GLN A 610 -0.27 29.90 6.85
CA GLN A 610 -0.72 30.94 7.80
C GLN A 610 0.05 30.94 9.14
N PRO A 611 -0.06 32.00 10.00
CA PRO A 611 0.97 32.29 10.99
C PRO A 611 1.16 31.20 12.04
N VAL A 612 2.44 30.92 12.31
CA VAL A 612 2.96 29.86 13.18
C VAL A 612 2.57 30.05 14.64
N ARG A 613 2.64 31.30 15.10
CA ARG A 613 2.45 31.72 16.48
C ARG A 613 1.25 32.65 16.51
N LEU A 614 0.25 32.27 17.29
CA LEU A 614 -1.03 32.97 17.36
C LEU A 614 -0.90 34.05 18.44
N ASN A 615 -0.56 35.29 18.04
CA ASN A 615 -0.32 36.42 18.95
C ASN A 615 -1.59 37.19 19.27
N THR A 616 -2.65 36.99 18.50
CA THR A 616 -3.95 37.63 18.73
C THR A 616 -5.10 36.61 18.74
N PRO A 617 -6.21 36.88 19.43
CA PRO A 617 -7.40 36.04 19.38
C PRO A 617 -7.94 35.86 17.95
N ILE A 618 -7.81 36.90 17.12
CA ILE A 618 -8.25 36.92 15.72
C ILE A 618 -7.43 35.96 14.87
N GLU A 619 -6.10 35.93 15.04
CA GLU A 619 -5.22 34.97 14.35
C GLU A 619 -5.58 33.52 14.70
N ARG A 620 -5.86 33.25 15.99
CA ARG A 620 -6.30 31.92 16.44
C ARG A 620 -7.62 31.53 15.80
N GLU A 621 -8.63 32.38 15.88
CA GLU A 621 -9.95 32.12 15.31
C GLU A 621 -9.90 31.94 13.78
N THR A 622 -9.07 32.74 13.10
CA THR A 622 -8.84 32.61 11.65
C THR A 622 -8.26 31.25 11.31
N TRP A 623 -7.25 30.80 12.05
CA TRP A 623 -6.63 29.49 11.84
C TRP A 623 -7.62 28.34 12.09
N GLU A 624 -8.37 28.41 13.19
CA GLU A 624 -9.38 27.40 13.54
C GLU A 624 -10.48 27.28 12.48
N ASN A 625 -10.93 28.42 11.94
CA ASN A 625 -11.89 28.44 10.84
C ASN A 625 -11.33 27.82 9.57
N GLN A 626 -10.07 28.10 9.23
CA GLN A 626 -9.42 27.50 8.06
C GLN A 626 -9.23 26.00 8.21
N PHE A 627 -8.79 25.54 9.38
CA PHE A 627 -8.70 24.12 9.69
C PHE A 627 -10.06 23.43 9.53
N SER A 628 -11.11 24.04 10.07
CA SER A 628 -12.47 23.52 9.98
C SER A 628 -12.94 23.41 8.53
N GLN A 629 -12.78 24.47 7.73
CA GLN A 629 -13.26 24.51 6.35
C GLN A 629 -12.45 23.62 5.41
N LYS A 630 -11.13 23.55 5.59
CA LYS A 630 -10.24 22.82 4.69
C LYS A 630 -10.21 21.33 4.98
N TYR A 631 -10.12 20.93 6.25
CA TYR A 631 -9.86 19.53 6.60
C TYR A 631 -11.06 18.82 7.22
N VAL A 632 -11.79 19.48 8.13
CA VAL A 632 -12.85 18.79 8.90
C VAL A 632 -14.15 18.70 8.12
N LEU A 633 -14.75 19.83 7.76
CA LEU A 633 -16.10 19.88 7.19
C LEU A 633 -16.27 19.03 5.91
N PRO A 634 -15.31 18.99 4.98
CA PRO A 634 -15.41 18.13 3.80
C PRO A 634 -15.48 16.64 4.16
N LEU A 635 -14.67 16.19 5.12
CA LEU A 635 -14.51 14.79 5.48
C LEU A 635 -15.58 14.28 6.46
N VAL A 636 -16.15 15.17 7.29
CA VAL A 636 -17.24 14.78 8.21
C VAL A 636 -18.63 14.88 7.59
N LYS A 637 -18.77 15.45 6.38
CA LYS A 637 -20.06 15.51 5.68
C LYS A 637 -20.59 14.13 5.30
N ASN A 638 -19.69 13.21 4.95
CA ASN A 638 -20.02 11.81 4.66
C ASN A 638 -19.03 10.86 5.36
N VAL A 639 -19.18 10.71 6.68
CA VAL A 639 -18.30 9.91 7.54
C VAL A 639 -18.13 8.47 7.05
N ILE A 640 -19.22 7.83 6.61
CA ILE A 640 -19.17 6.44 6.12
C ILE A 640 -18.39 6.37 4.80
N GLY A 641 -18.65 7.29 3.87
CA GLY A 641 -17.91 7.40 2.60
C GLY A 641 -16.43 7.61 2.85
N THR A 642 -16.07 8.64 3.63
CA THR A 642 -14.67 8.94 3.95
C THR A 642 -13.96 7.77 4.64
N ALA A 643 -14.59 7.10 5.60
CA ALA A 643 -14.00 5.93 6.25
C ALA A 643 -13.80 4.77 5.27
N THR A 644 -14.76 4.54 4.37
CA THR A 644 -14.68 3.49 3.34
C THR A 644 -13.57 3.79 2.33
N ASP A 645 -13.52 5.02 1.81
CA ASP A 645 -12.51 5.47 0.86
C ASP A 645 -11.10 5.36 1.46
N PHE A 646 -10.94 5.79 2.71
CA PHE A 646 -9.66 5.69 3.41
C PHE A 646 -9.29 4.23 3.72
N SER A 647 -10.25 3.37 4.08
CA SER A 647 -10.01 1.93 4.28
C SER A 647 -9.58 1.25 2.97
N MET A 648 -10.26 1.55 1.85
CA MET A 648 -9.89 1.04 0.54
C MET A 648 -8.49 1.49 0.14
N LEU A 649 -8.13 2.76 0.38
CA LEU A 649 -6.78 3.26 0.16
C LEU A 649 -5.74 2.44 0.95
N LEU A 650 -6.00 2.16 2.23
CA LEU A 650 -5.12 1.34 3.08
C LEU A 650 -5.03 -0.11 2.59
N GLU A 651 -6.14 -0.71 2.17
CA GLU A 651 -6.19 -2.07 1.62
C GLU A 651 -5.40 -2.18 0.31
N THR A 652 -5.56 -1.24 -0.62
CA THR A 652 -4.79 -1.19 -1.87
C THR A 652 -3.29 -1.05 -1.60
N ILE A 653 -2.90 -0.18 -0.66
CA ILE A 653 -1.50 -0.04 -0.26
C ILE A 653 -0.96 -1.34 0.35
N THR A 654 -1.74 -1.99 1.21
CA THR A 654 -1.34 -3.22 1.92
C THR A 654 -1.25 -4.43 0.98
N THR A 655 -2.19 -4.59 0.05
CA THR A 655 -2.25 -5.73 -0.87
C THR A 655 -1.08 -5.67 -1.86
N ASN A 656 -0.76 -4.48 -2.37
CA ASN A 656 0.38 -4.26 -3.25
C ASN A 656 1.72 -4.47 -2.52
N ALA A 657 1.81 -4.10 -1.24
CA ALA A 657 2.99 -4.35 -0.41
C ALA A 657 3.15 -5.84 -0.06
N GLN A 658 2.07 -6.54 0.29
CA GLN A 658 2.10 -7.96 0.68
C GLN A 658 2.42 -8.90 -0.49
N GLN A 659 1.92 -8.63 -1.70
CA GLN A 659 2.27 -9.43 -2.88
C GLN A 659 3.76 -9.31 -3.22
N LYS A 660 4.33 -8.11 -3.10
CA LYS A 660 5.76 -7.87 -3.33
C LYS A 660 6.64 -8.47 -2.22
N THR A 661 6.29 -8.26 -0.94
CA THR A 661 7.06 -8.77 0.21
C THR A 661 7.04 -10.31 0.28
N LYS A 662 5.91 -10.95 -0.04
CA LYS A 662 5.79 -12.42 -0.02
C LYS A 662 6.59 -13.10 -1.13
N ALA A 663 6.71 -12.46 -2.29
CA ALA A 663 7.64 -12.90 -3.32
C ALA A 663 9.09 -12.77 -2.80
N GLU A 664 9.47 -11.60 -2.28
CA GLU A 664 10.83 -11.32 -1.76
C GLU A 664 11.24 -12.25 -0.60
N GLU A 665 10.33 -12.59 0.33
CA GLU A 665 10.60 -13.56 1.42
C GLU A 665 10.80 -14.99 0.88
N ILE A 666 9.99 -15.42 -0.08
CA ILE A 666 10.12 -16.74 -0.71
C ILE A 666 11.48 -16.81 -1.44
N PHE A 667 11.85 -15.77 -2.19
CA PHE A 667 13.16 -15.64 -2.85
C PHE A 667 14.32 -15.65 -1.85
N SER A 668 14.23 -14.90 -0.76
CA SER A 668 15.26 -14.88 0.29
C SER A 668 15.46 -16.27 0.93
N ARG A 669 14.36 -16.99 1.16
CA ARG A 669 14.40 -18.36 1.70
C ARG A 669 15.04 -19.35 0.70
N TYR A 670 14.75 -19.22 -0.59
CA TYR A 670 15.42 -19.97 -1.64
C TYR A 670 16.93 -19.75 -1.64
N MET A 671 17.38 -18.50 -1.61
CA MET A 671 18.79 -18.15 -1.64
C MET A 671 19.53 -18.70 -0.41
N THR A 672 18.87 -18.71 0.76
CA THR A 672 19.42 -19.30 1.98
C THR A 672 19.60 -20.82 1.84
N ILE A 673 18.57 -21.54 1.38
CA ILE A 673 18.64 -23.00 1.18
C ILE A 673 19.71 -23.36 0.15
N LEU A 674 19.79 -22.63 -0.96
CA LEU A 674 20.80 -22.84 -2.00
C LEU A 674 22.22 -22.59 -1.46
N SER A 675 22.41 -21.57 -0.63
CA SER A 675 23.69 -21.31 0.04
C SER A 675 24.08 -22.45 0.99
N GLU A 676 23.13 -22.98 1.76
CA GLU A 676 23.36 -24.12 2.65
C GLU A 676 23.69 -25.40 1.87
N ILE A 677 23.00 -25.68 0.76
CA ILE A 677 23.31 -26.80 -0.14
C ILE A 677 24.74 -26.66 -0.70
N ASN A 678 25.10 -25.46 -1.17
CA ASN A 678 26.43 -25.17 -1.71
C ASN A 678 27.54 -25.33 -0.67
N SER A 679 27.22 -25.16 0.61
CA SER A 679 28.17 -25.41 1.72
C SER A 679 28.38 -26.89 2.04
N LEU A 680 27.45 -27.76 1.64
CA LEU A 680 27.45 -29.20 1.96
C LEU A 680 28.07 -30.05 0.84
N ILE A 681 27.82 -29.70 -0.42
CA ILE A 681 28.29 -30.42 -1.60
C ILE A 681 28.57 -29.47 -2.78
N PRO A 682 29.55 -29.77 -3.64
CA PRO A 682 29.87 -28.96 -4.81
C PRO A 682 28.69 -28.89 -5.78
N GLN A 683 28.45 -27.69 -6.32
CA GLN A 683 27.40 -27.44 -7.32
C GLN A 683 28.01 -27.14 -8.67
N GLU A 684 27.35 -27.59 -9.72
CA GLU A 684 27.61 -27.18 -11.09
C GLU A 684 26.76 -25.93 -11.42
N HIS A 685 27.28 -25.08 -12.31
CA HIS A 685 26.50 -23.96 -12.81
C HIS A 685 25.26 -24.48 -13.52
N ILE A 686 24.11 -23.86 -13.23
CA ILE A 686 22.84 -24.20 -13.88
C ILE A 686 23.03 -24.02 -15.40
N PRO A 687 22.82 -25.07 -16.22
CA PRO A 687 22.92 -24.96 -17.67
C PRO A 687 21.91 -23.94 -18.22
N GLU A 688 22.32 -23.09 -19.17
CA GLU A 688 21.46 -21.98 -19.65
C GLU A 688 20.15 -22.42 -20.29
N ASP A 689 20.14 -23.59 -20.90
CA ASP A 689 18.92 -24.22 -21.43
C ASP A 689 17.91 -24.53 -20.33
N LYS A 690 18.37 -24.76 -19.10
CA LYS A 690 17.51 -24.93 -17.91
C LYS A 690 17.22 -23.62 -17.18
N LYS A 691 18.07 -22.59 -17.30
CA LYS A 691 17.77 -21.25 -16.79
C LYS A 691 16.58 -20.61 -17.52
N ALA A 692 16.39 -20.90 -18.81
CA ALA A 692 15.23 -20.47 -19.59
C ALA A 692 13.89 -20.91 -18.98
N ILE A 693 13.82 -22.08 -18.33
CA ILE A 693 12.61 -22.60 -17.66
C ILE A 693 12.26 -21.79 -16.39
N PHE A 694 13.30 -21.36 -15.66
CA PHE A 694 13.12 -20.46 -14.52
C PHE A 694 12.68 -19.06 -14.98
N VAL A 695 13.25 -18.56 -16.08
CA VAL A 695 12.85 -17.29 -16.69
C VAL A 695 11.41 -17.37 -17.22
N GLU A 696 10.97 -18.48 -17.81
CA GLU A 696 9.56 -18.72 -18.21
C GLU A 696 8.59 -18.73 -17.02
N THR A 697 9.04 -19.10 -15.82
CA THR A 697 8.24 -19.05 -14.58
C THR A 697 8.13 -17.62 -14.02
N TYR A 698 9.10 -16.76 -14.33
CA TYR A 698 9.10 -15.33 -13.94
C TYR A 698 8.59 -14.39 -15.05
N SER A 699 8.57 -14.84 -16.30
CA SER A 699 7.85 -14.23 -17.41
C SER A 699 6.38 -14.63 -17.29
N ILE A 700 5.67 -13.93 -16.41
CA ILE A 700 4.22 -14.02 -16.32
C ILE A 700 3.66 -13.64 -17.69
N ASN A 701 3.20 -14.65 -18.42
CA ASN A 701 2.32 -14.51 -19.56
C ASN A 701 1.06 -13.75 -19.12
N GLU A 702 0.95 -12.47 -19.49
CA GLU A 702 -0.14 -11.54 -19.20
C GLU A 702 -1.48 -11.88 -19.92
N ASN A 703 -1.75 -13.15 -20.20
CA ASN A 703 -3.03 -13.59 -20.76
C ASN A 703 -3.71 -14.59 -19.80
N TYR A 704 -4.76 -14.08 -19.13
CA TYR A 704 -5.89 -14.77 -18.47
C TYR A 704 -5.90 -15.00 -16.93
N ARG A 705 -6.89 -14.31 -16.34
CA ARG A 705 -7.73 -14.60 -15.13
C ARG A 705 -7.06 -14.59 -13.75
N GLU A 706 -7.81 -14.03 -12.79
CA GLU A 706 -7.58 -13.92 -11.32
C GLU A 706 -7.10 -15.20 -10.59
N GLY A 707 -6.90 -16.33 -11.28
CA GLY A 707 -6.32 -17.56 -10.72
C GLY A 707 -4.81 -17.75 -10.95
N SER A 708 -4.17 -17.03 -11.89
CA SER A 708 -2.79 -17.34 -12.32
C SER A 708 -1.69 -16.97 -11.29
N SER A 709 -1.85 -15.88 -10.51
CA SER A 709 -0.85 -15.51 -9.49
C SER A 709 -0.81 -16.50 -8.32
N VAL A 710 -1.91 -17.21 -8.06
CA VAL A 710 -1.98 -18.27 -7.06
C VAL A 710 -1.20 -19.50 -7.54
N VAL A 711 -1.29 -19.86 -8.82
CA VAL A 711 -0.59 -21.00 -9.44
C VAL A 711 0.92 -20.75 -9.51
N ALA A 712 1.37 -19.55 -9.88
CA ALA A 712 2.80 -19.20 -9.88
C ALA A 712 3.40 -19.22 -8.47
N LEU A 713 2.66 -18.71 -7.48
CA LEU A 713 3.05 -18.78 -6.07
C LEU A 713 2.99 -20.22 -5.53
N GLU A 714 2.12 -21.09 -6.07
CA GLU A 714 2.10 -22.52 -5.76
C GLU A 714 3.32 -23.24 -6.33
N ASN A 715 3.68 -23.01 -7.59
CA ASN A 715 4.90 -23.55 -8.19
C ASN A 715 6.16 -23.11 -7.43
N LEU A 716 6.22 -21.85 -7.00
CA LEU A 716 7.27 -21.31 -6.13
C LEU A 716 7.18 -21.79 -4.67
N LYS A 717 6.11 -22.46 -4.23
CA LYS A 717 6.10 -23.17 -2.94
C LYS A 717 6.50 -24.63 -3.12
N GLU A 718 6.20 -25.22 -4.27
CA GLU A 718 6.58 -26.58 -4.62
C GLU A 718 8.09 -26.72 -4.80
N LEU A 719 8.71 -25.82 -5.54
CA LEU A 719 10.16 -25.79 -5.69
C LEU A 719 10.86 -25.55 -4.34
N LEU A 720 10.29 -24.72 -3.46
CA LEU A 720 10.84 -24.44 -2.12
C LEU A 720 10.76 -25.71 -1.28
N SER A 721 9.61 -26.38 -1.32
CA SER A 721 9.43 -27.68 -0.67
C SER A 721 10.44 -28.71 -1.19
N ALA A 722 10.71 -28.75 -2.49
CA ALA A 722 11.68 -29.68 -3.08
C ALA A 722 13.11 -29.38 -2.61
N LEU A 723 13.52 -28.11 -2.60
CA LEU A 723 14.84 -27.70 -2.12
C LEU A 723 15.03 -27.94 -0.62
N GLU A 724 13.99 -27.73 0.19
CA GLU A 724 14.02 -28.07 1.63
C GLU A 724 14.19 -29.57 1.86
N ILE A 725 13.53 -30.41 1.05
CA ILE A 725 13.67 -31.87 1.09
C ILE A 725 15.10 -32.28 0.70
N ILE A 726 15.67 -31.69 -0.35
CA ILE A 726 17.04 -31.99 -0.80
C ILE A 726 18.07 -31.58 0.26
N LEU A 727 17.98 -30.36 0.79
CA LEU A 727 18.86 -29.87 1.85
C LEU A 727 18.82 -30.77 3.10
N CYS A 728 17.62 -31.24 3.46
CA CYS A 728 17.43 -32.20 4.55
C CYS A 728 18.21 -33.50 4.31
N PHE A 729 18.08 -34.11 3.12
CA PHE A 729 18.77 -35.35 2.81
C PHE A 729 20.29 -35.18 2.82
N LEU A 730 20.80 -34.06 2.31
CA LEU A 730 22.22 -33.74 2.33
C LEU A 730 22.78 -33.61 3.76
N LYS A 731 22.03 -32.98 4.67
CA LYS A 731 22.40 -32.90 6.09
C LYS A 731 22.42 -34.28 6.75
N ARG A 732 21.46 -35.17 6.45
CA ARG A 732 21.38 -36.54 7.01
C ARG A 732 22.53 -37.44 6.56
N THR A 733 22.89 -37.42 5.28
CA THR A 733 23.95 -38.28 4.75
C THR A 733 25.35 -37.69 4.92
N SER A 734 25.44 -36.49 5.52
CA SER A 734 26.67 -35.69 5.61
C SER A 734 27.31 -35.44 4.23
N GLY A 735 26.48 -35.41 3.17
CA GLY A 735 26.92 -35.32 1.78
C GLY A 735 27.72 -36.54 1.36
N SER A 736 27.06 -37.69 1.18
CA SER A 736 27.71 -38.95 0.79
C SER A 736 28.72 -38.72 -0.35
N ASN A 737 30.01 -38.84 0.01
CA ASN A 737 31.16 -38.34 -0.74
C ASN A 737 31.06 -36.85 -1.12
N ARG A 738 31.79 -35.98 -0.39
CA ARG A 738 31.78 -34.51 -0.55
C ARG A 738 32.22 -34.01 -1.93
N ASP A 739 32.64 -34.90 -2.82
CA ASP A 739 33.05 -34.60 -4.19
C ASP A 739 31.93 -34.88 -5.22
N THR A 740 30.76 -35.35 -4.77
CA THR A 740 29.62 -35.70 -5.63
C THR A 740 28.66 -34.51 -5.77
N LEU A 741 28.28 -34.19 -7.01
CA LEU A 741 27.37 -33.09 -7.33
C LEU A 741 25.96 -33.33 -6.79
N ILE A 742 25.14 -32.29 -6.63
CA ILE A 742 23.74 -32.47 -6.17
C ILE A 742 22.94 -33.34 -7.12
N THR A 743 23.20 -33.22 -8.42
CA THR A 743 22.57 -33.98 -9.50
C THR A 743 22.94 -35.45 -9.38
N GLU A 744 24.22 -35.76 -9.21
CA GLU A 744 24.72 -37.12 -8.98
C GLU A 744 24.27 -37.71 -7.64
N TYR A 745 24.16 -36.87 -6.61
CA TYR A 745 23.66 -37.24 -5.27
C TYR A 745 22.17 -37.58 -5.33
N ILE A 746 21.36 -36.73 -5.97
CA ILE A 746 19.94 -36.97 -6.23
C ILE A 746 19.79 -38.20 -7.12
N GLU A 747 20.59 -38.39 -8.17
CA GLU A 747 20.53 -39.58 -9.03
C GLU A 747 20.96 -40.86 -8.31
N SER A 748 21.94 -40.80 -7.41
CA SER A 748 22.33 -41.92 -6.55
C SER A 748 21.24 -42.27 -5.53
N TRP A 749 20.49 -41.26 -5.09
CA TRP A 749 19.39 -41.44 -4.13
C TRP A 749 18.06 -41.84 -4.81
N MET A 750 17.75 -41.31 -6.00
CA MET A 750 16.67 -41.77 -6.88
C MET A 750 16.93 -43.17 -7.45
N LYS A 751 18.13 -43.72 -7.25
CA LYS A 751 18.44 -45.14 -7.47
C LYS A 751 18.07 -46.03 -6.25
N LEU A 752 17.55 -45.48 -5.15
CA LEU A 752 16.87 -46.27 -4.11
C LEU A 752 15.60 -46.88 -4.70
N GLU A 753 15.34 -48.15 -4.33
CA GLU A 753 14.43 -49.11 -4.99
C GLU A 753 13.33 -48.47 -5.87
N LYS A 754 13.53 -48.50 -7.20
CA LYS A 754 12.50 -48.10 -8.16
C LYS A 754 11.18 -48.80 -7.84
N LEU A 755 10.09 -48.03 -7.89
CA LEU A 755 8.74 -48.54 -7.82
C LEU A 755 8.53 -49.54 -8.97
N ASN A 756 8.62 -50.83 -8.66
CA ASN A 756 8.43 -51.86 -9.65
C ASN A 756 6.94 -51.94 -10.04
N ASN A 757 6.64 -52.59 -11.16
CA ASN A 757 5.27 -52.69 -11.68
C ASN A 757 4.28 -53.31 -10.67
N SER A 758 4.77 -54.14 -9.73
CA SER A 758 3.95 -54.71 -8.66
C SER A 758 3.56 -53.65 -7.64
N LEU A 759 4.50 -52.83 -7.19
CA LEU A 759 4.27 -51.75 -6.22
C LEU A 759 3.39 -50.64 -6.81
N GLN A 760 3.58 -50.30 -8.09
CA GLN A 760 2.70 -49.36 -8.78
C GLN A 760 1.26 -49.90 -8.86
N HIS A 761 1.10 -51.19 -9.14
CA HIS A 761 -0.21 -51.85 -9.13
C HIS A 761 -0.84 -51.86 -7.73
N ASP A 762 -0.05 -52.07 -6.67
CA ASP A 762 -0.52 -51.99 -5.29
C ASP A 762 -1.05 -50.58 -4.94
N ILE A 763 -0.35 -49.53 -5.37
CA ILE A 763 -0.81 -48.13 -5.22
C ILE A 763 -2.10 -47.88 -5.99
N LEU A 764 -2.17 -48.28 -7.27
CA LEU A 764 -3.36 -48.09 -8.11
C LEU A 764 -4.60 -48.85 -7.58
N ASN A 765 -4.39 -49.96 -6.87
CA ASN A 765 -5.47 -50.70 -6.21
C ASN A 765 -5.91 -50.09 -4.88
N ALA A 766 -5.01 -49.39 -4.20
CA ALA A 766 -5.25 -48.75 -2.91
C ALA A 766 -5.88 -47.36 -3.03
N VAL A 767 -5.56 -46.62 -4.11
CA VAL A 767 -5.86 -45.20 -4.28
C VAL A 767 -7.00 -44.97 -5.28
N ASP A 768 -7.89 -44.03 -4.96
CA ASP A 768 -8.97 -43.56 -5.82
C ASP A 768 -8.55 -42.28 -6.57
N PHE A 769 -8.53 -42.35 -7.89
CA PHE A 769 -8.17 -41.25 -8.79
C PHE A 769 -9.39 -40.63 -9.50
N GLU A 770 -10.59 -41.24 -9.42
CA GLU A 770 -11.79 -40.78 -10.16
C GLU A 770 -12.58 -39.67 -9.46
N SER A 771 -12.20 -39.25 -8.24
CA SER A 771 -12.96 -38.27 -7.45
C SER A 771 -12.67 -36.80 -7.82
N LEU A 772 -12.67 -36.46 -9.11
CA LEU A 772 -12.50 -35.09 -9.60
C LEU A 772 -13.80 -34.59 -10.25
N GLU A 773 -14.19 -33.37 -9.87
CA GLU A 773 -15.40 -32.63 -10.28
C GLU A 773 -16.70 -32.94 -9.52
N GLN A 774 -16.72 -32.57 -8.24
CA GLN A 774 -17.84 -31.82 -7.63
C GLN A 774 -17.45 -31.39 -6.22
N GLY A 775 -17.21 -30.09 -6.05
CA GLY A 775 -17.40 -29.46 -4.76
C GLY A 775 -18.88 -29.50 -4.42
N GLU A 776 -19.17 -29.75 -3.13
CA GLU A 776 -20.49 -29.58 -2.50
C GLU A 776 -21.55 -30.65 -2.76
N GLN A 777 -21.47 -31.75 -1.99
CA GLN A 777 -22.53 -32.36 -1.16
C GLN A 777 -22.24 -33.85 -0.97
N PHE A 778 -21.89 -34.25 0.26
CA PHE A 778 -21.96 -35.66 0.67
C PHE A 778 -22.80 -35.77 1.94
N GLN A 779 -24.12 -35.76 1.74
CA GLN A 779 -25.03 -36.61 2.52
C GLN A 779 -25.54 -37.68 1.55
N ASP A 780 -25.49 -38.94 2.01
CA ASP A 780 -26.03 -40.15 1.38
C ASP A 780 -25.25 -40.82 0.23
N ALA A 781 -24.32 -41.71 0.60
CA ALA A 781 -23.98 -42.90 -0.19
C ALA A 781 -23.56 -44.09 0.70
N LYS A 782 -24.51 -44.62 1.48
CA LYS A 782 -24.42 -45.98 2.03
C LYS A 782 -24.71 -47.00 0.93
N SER A 783 -23.71 -47.33 0.10
CA SER A 783 -23.58 -48.65 -0.58
C SER A 783 -22.52 -48.62 -1.69
N ASN A 784 -21.23 -48.65 -1.35
CA ASN A 784 -20.27 -49.26 -2.29
C ASN A 784 -19.09 -49.89 -1.55
N LYS A 785 -18.87 -51.19 -1.83
CA LYS A 785 -17.91 -52.07 -1.14
C LYS A 785 -16.45 -51.85 -1.56
N ASN A 786 -16.13 -50.76 -2.25
CA ASN A 786 -14.77 -50.41 -2.70
C ASN A 786 -14.43 -48.96 -2.34
N LEU A 787 -14.40 -48.64 -1.04
CA LEU A 787 -13.75 -47.41 -0.57
C LEU A 787 -12.24 -47.57 -0.72
N ARG A 788 -11.67 -46.91 -1.74
CA ARG A 788 -10.23 -46.70 -1.92
C ARG A 788 -9.82 -45.38 -1.26
N ILE A 789 -8.53 -45.17 -1.02
CA ILE A 789 -8.02 -43.96 -0.36
C ILE A 789 -7.99 -42.81 -1.39
N PRO A 790 -8.55 -41.63 -1.12
CA PRO A 790 -8.52 -40.53 -2.09
C PRO A 790 -7.09 -40.09 -2.43
N ALA A 791 -6.77 -39.94 -3.72
CA ALA A 791 -5.41 -39.67 -4.20
C ALA A 791 -4.77 -38.41 -3.60
N LYS A 792 -5.54 -37.31 -3.52
CA LYS A 792 -5.07 -36.05 -2.89
C LYS A 792 -4.72 -36.24 -1.40
N ALA A 793 -5.49 -37.03 -0.67
CA ALA A 793 -5.22 -37.32 0.74
C ALA A 793 -3.95 -38.17 0.91
N PHE A 794 -3.76 -39.17 0.05
CA PHE A 794 -2.59 -40.03 0.06
C PHE A 794 -1.32 -39.21 -0.23
N ALA A 795 -1.35 -38.33 -1.24
CA ALA A 795 -0.26 -37.43 -1.58
C ALA A 795 0.09 -36.46 -0.42
N ILE A 796 -0.92 -35.88 0.24
CA ILE A 796 -0.72 -35.00 1.40
C ILE A 796 -0.05 -35.75 2.56
N ALA A 797 -0.47 -36.99 2.83
CA ALA A 797 0.10 -37.80 3.91
C ALA A 797 1.58 -38.12 3.65
N LEU A 798 1.94 -38.53 2.42
CA LEU A 798 3.33 -38.75 2.02
C LEU A 798 4.16 -37.46 2.14
N LYS A 799 3.67 -36.32 1.61
CA LYS A 799 4.36 -35.03 1.71
C LYS A 799 4.60 -34.60 3.16
N ARG A 800 3.60 -34.75 4.04
CA ARG A 800 3.74 -34.43 5.46
C ARG A 800 4.69 -35.37 6.19
N PHE A 801 4.70 -36.65 5.85
CA PHE A 801 5.65 -37.61 6.41
C PHE A 801 7.10 -37.26 6.03
N ILE A 802 7.34 -36.94 4.76
CA ILE A 802 8.63 -36.48 4.26
C ILE A 802 9.06 -35.21 4.99
N THR A 803 8.21 -34.18 5.00
CA THR A 803 8.58 -32.84 5.49
C THR A 803 8.62 -32.68 7.01
N ARG A 804 7.91 -33.52 7.77
CA ARG A 804 7.83 -33.40 9.24
C ARG A 804 8.68 -34.41 10.00
N TYR A 805 8.88 -35.60 9.44
CA TYR A 805 9.47 -36.73 10.19
C TYR A 805 10.76 -37.26 9.57
N LEU A 806 10.83 -37.39 8.25
CA LEU A 806 12.12 -37.68 7.59
C LEU A 806 13.11 -36.51 7.74
N THR A 807 12.63 -35.30 8.06
CA THR A 807 13.43 -34.08 8.28
C THR A 807 14.00 -33.89 9.68
N THR A 808 13.41 -34.49 10.72
CA THR A 808 13.73 -34.17 12.11
C THR A 808 14.26 -35.35 12.94
N SER A 809 14.08 -36.60 12.50
CA SER A 809 14.44 -37.78 13.30
C SER A 809 15.61 -38.57 12.72
N GLU A 810 16.76 -38.59 13.41
CA GLU A 810 17.95 -39.37 13.04
C GLU A 810 17.77 -40.90 13.17
N SER A 811 16.66 -41.38 13.74
CA SER A 811 16.47 -42.79 14.11
C SER A 811 15.67 -43.65 13.12
N ILE A 812 15.24 -43.10 11.98
CA ILE A 812 14.37 -43.80 11.02
C ILE A 812 15.21 -44.64 10.03
N ILE A 813 14.92 -45.94 9.92
CA ILE A 813 15.64 -46.92 9.10
C ILE A 813 14.93 -47.12 7.75
N ASP A 814 15.61 -46.85 6.64
CA ASP A 814 15.02 -46.78 5.28
C ASP A 814 14.39 -48.09 4.75
N VAL A 815 14.71 -49.24 5.36
CA VAL A 815 14.15 -50.57 4.97
C VAL A 815 12.83 -50.91 5.68
N GLU A 816 12.37 -50.09 6.62
CA GLU A 816 11.13 -50.33 7.35
C GLU A 816 9.88 -50.05 6.48
N ASN A 817 8.78 -50.74 6.81
CA ASN A 817 7.53 -50.57 6.10
C ASN A 817 6.86 -49.24 6.49
N LEU A 818 6.44 -48.48 5.48
CA LEU A 818 5.83 -47.16 5.63
C LEU A 818 4.51 -47.21 6.41
N ILE A 819 3.85 -48.38 6.45
CA ILE A 819 2.61 -48.62 7.18
C ILE A 819 2.74 -48.35 8.69
N TYR A 820 3.88 -48.65 9.30
CA TYR A 820 4.09 -48.43 10.74
C TYR A 820 3.95 -46.94 11.08
N TYR A 821 4.44 -46.08 10.20
CA TYR A 821 4.47 -44.64 10.41
C TYR A 821 3.18 -43.96 9.95
N LEU A 822 2.72 -44.27 8.73
CA LEU A 822 1.55 -43.60 8.18
C LEU A 822 0.23 -44.15 8.70
N VAL A 823 0.19 -45.39 9.20
CA VAL A 823 -1.08 -46.08 9.52
C VAL A 823 -1.17 -46.49 10.97
N GLU A 824 -0.07 -47.01 11.55
CA GLU A 824 -0.07 -47.52 12.91
C GLU A 824 0.28 -46.44 13.95
N GLU A 825 1.13 -45.47 13.60
CA GLU A 825 1.58 -44.41 14.51
C GLU A 825 0.69 -43.15 14.44
N GLU A 826 -0.40 -43.17 15.20
CA GLU A 826 -1.41 -42.10 15.19
C GLU A 826 -0.90 -40.73 15.69
N SER A 827 0.26 -40.69 16.35
CA SER A 827 0.90 -39.45 16.83
C SER A 827 1.42 -38.57 15.69
N LEU A 828 1.73 -39.15 14.52
CA LEU A 828 2.40 -38.42 13.45
C LEU A 828 1.48 -37.42 12.72
N LYS A 829 0.16 -37.63 12.77
CA LYS A 829 -0.87 -36.75 12.16
C LYS A 829 -0.55 -36.35 10.71
N CYS A 830 -0.06 -37.31 9.92
CA CYS A 830 0.25 -37.10 8.50
C CYS A 830 -1.02 -36.98 7.65
N TRP A 831 -2.07 -37.74 7.97
CA TRP A 831 -3.31 -37.74 7.19
C TRP A 831 -4.19 -36.50 7.46
N PRO A 832 -4.97 -36.04 6.46
CA PRO A 832 -6.05 -35.09 6.68
C PRO A 832 -7.19 -35.69 7.51
N ASP A 833 -7.83 -34.87 8.36
CA ASP A 833 -8.88 -35.33 9.29
C ASP A 833 -10.16 -35.84 8.61
N TRP A 834 -10.35 -35.51 7.33
CA TRP A 834 -11.52 -35.90 6.54
C TRP A 834 -11.42 -37.30 5.92
N VAL A 835 -10.29 -38.00 6.07
CA VAL A 835 -10.09 -39.37 5.56
C VAL A 835 -10.43 -40.39 6.63
N ASP A 836 -11.27 -41.36 6.31
CA ASP A 836 -11.63 -42.43 7.24
C ASP A 836 -10.42 -43.33 7.57
N LYS A 837 -10.05 -43.37 8.85
CA LYS A 837 -8.97 -44.21 9.37
C LYS A 837 -9.16 -45.70 9.08
N ALA A 838 -10.40 -46.19 9.03
CA ALA A 838 -10.69 -47.59 8.70
C ALA A 838 -10.38 -47.91 7.24
N VAL A 839 -10.57 -46.94 6.34
CA VAL A 839 -10.20 -47.07 4.92
C VAL A 839 -8.68 -47.09 4.78
N ILE A 840 -7.98 -46.19 5.47
CA ILE A 840 -6.50 -46.15 5.50
C ILE A 840 -5.95 -47.51 5.99
N LYS A 841 -6.39 -47.98 7.16
CA LYS A 841 -5.91 -49.25 7.76
C LYS A 841 -6.14 -50.48 6.86
N ASN A 842 -7.24 -50.50 6.12
CA ASN A 842 -7.59 -51.66 5.28
C ASN A 842 -6.98 -51.64 3.88
N LYS A 843 -6.64 -50.46 3.34
CA LYS A 843 -6.28 -50.30 1.94
C LYS A 843 -4.85 -49.83 1.71
N PHE A 844 -4.15 -49.36 2.74
CA PHE A 844 -2.78 -48.87 2.57
C PHE A 844 -1.86 -49.99 2.05
N PRO A 845 -1.02 -49.74 1.03
CA PRO A 845 -0.09 -50.74 0.51
C PRO A 845 0.97 -51.11 1.55
N SER A 846 0.88 -52.32 2.12
CA SER A 846 1.84 -52.82 3.12
C SER A 846 3.22 -53.15 2.53
N SER A 847 3.32 -53.22 1.21
CA SER A 847 4.54 -53.43 0.43
C SER A 847 5.40 -52.16 0.28
N LEU A 848 4.87 -50.99 0.65
CA LEU A 848 5.62 -49.73 0.63
C LEU A 848 6.57 -49.64 1.82
N ARG A 849 7.83 -49.36 1.52
CA ARG A 849 8.89 -49.06 2.49
C ARG A 849 9.12 -47.57 2.54
N ILE A 850 9.83 -47.13 3.57
CA ILE A 850 10.27 -45.72 3.70
C ILE A 850 11.10 -45.30 2.49
N SER A 851 11.96 -46.17 1.97
CA SER A 851 12.70 -45.96 0.71
C SER A 851 11.81 -45.65 -0.50
N HIS A 852 10.57 -46.15 -0.55
CA HIS A 852 9.64 -45.93 -1.67
C HIS A 852 8.81 -44.63 -1.53
N THR A 853 8.93 -43.90 -0.43
CA THR A 853 7.99 -42.80 -0.08
C THR A 853 8.01 -41.67 -1.11
N PHE A 854 9.18 -41.28 -1.60
CA PHE A 854 9.31 -40.19 -2.57
C PHE A 854 8.81 -40.59 -3.96
N GLU A 855 9.22 -41.76 -4.45
CA GLU A 855 8.75 -42.30 -5.73
C GLU A 855 7.23 -42.55 -5.71
N ALA A 856 6.66 -43.00 -4.59
CA ALA A 856 5.22 -43.16 -4.44
C ALA A 856 4.49 -41.81 -4.46
N TYR A 857 5.10 -40.76 -3.90
CA TYR A 857 4.55 -39.40 -3.95
C TYR A 857 4.56 -38.85 -5.38
N GLN A 858 5.66 -39.01 -6.11
CA GLN A 858 5.77 -38.59 -7.51
C GLN A 858 4.79 -39.35 -8.40
N PHE A 859 4.74 -40.68 -8.29
CA PHE A 859 3.83 -41.52 -9.06
C PHE A 859 2.36 -41.13 -8.87
N ILE A 860 1.94 -40.82 -7.63
CA ILE A 860 0.58 -40.38 -7.36
C ILE A 860 0.33 -38.97 -7.91
N LYS A 861 1.31 -38.06 -7.82
CA LYS A 861 1.18 -36.70 -8.35
C LYS A 861 1.04 -36.71 -9.88
N GLU A 862 1.90 -37.44 -10.58
CA GLU A 862 1.83 -37.63 -12.04
C GLU A 862 0.55 -38.33 -12.51
N THR A 863 -0.11 -39.10 -11.65
CA THR A 863 -1.38 -39.77 -11.97
C THR A 863 -2.61 -38.89 -11.64
N ILE A 864 -2.43 -37.81 -10.86
CA ILE A 864 -3.49 -36.83 -10.54
C ILE A 864 -3.51 -35.67 -11.55
N GLU A 865 -2.33 -35.27 -12.04
CA GLU A 865 -2.12 -34.28 -13.12
C GLU A 865 -2.48 -34.86 -14.49
#